data_AF-A0A2Z5N8Q2-F1
#
_entry.id   AF-A0A2Z5N8Q2-F1
#
_cell.length_a   1.000
_cell.length_b   1.000
_cell.length_c   1.000
_cell.angle_alpha   90.00
_cell.angle_beta   90.00
_cell.angle_gamma   90.00
#
_symmetry.space_group_name_H-M   'P 1'
#
loop_
_entity.id
_entity.type
_entity.pdbx_description
1 polymer ?
#
loop_
_entity_poly.entity_id
_entity_poly.type
_entity_poly.pdbx_seq_one_letter_code
_entity_poly.pdbx_strand_id
1 'polypeptide(L)'
;METLNIDWLMTSLAPIRTEPDIEAGAHLVSEREGYAHHGIYAGNGRVIHYGGFHCCTRRCPVECISLRRFAANKGIRVQPEPDAVYTGTAVVERARSRLGEDRYRLLTNNCEHFCTWCVQGVGRSEQVRRGLRNPWTGIRTLFAFANEMLASRPRMMLPRRDEKRSSRAALLPMPDRTGTANFLQTVFFAYYVTRRAMNIFSIAGRHASRVFKVGVPVIVATGLSACVNYAGIHGDAAMADPRQYATQQSLPFERGHWPTADWADQFGDGQLKALVDEALRSSPTLDQARARVAHAQAYSESARAGTMPRVDASYALTRQQFSGTALVPPPYGGSWQTENRGILSASYELDLWGKKREALKASVSRLQASRADEETVRLTLTTSIARIYNQLARLYVLHDIAEQEIARRAQIDRITAARIATGLDTQVERETARSNLASSRAAMTSLDGQILATRYQIAALLGAGPDRGLQIVRPALGMGDDVRLPDNLPADLVSRRPDIVAARWSVEAFAHDVKEAKAEFYPDINLSAAIGLDAFGFGRFLTAASRTASVGPAIHLPIFDAGALRAQLKGRYADFDYAVATYNQAIVTALSEVATHIADVRSTDAQLVDAQTAQQAALKAAELALAQYKAGLTNQLTVLNADVNALSANQSVANLRMNRRDRQIALASALGGGFVDTSIADSGAAARAEMPASSGPAVAAR
;
A
#
# COMPACT_ATOMS: atom_id res chain seq x y z
N MET A 1 -10.81 11.99 -59.21
CA MET A 1 -9.68 11.60 -58.35
C MET A 1 -9.73 10.09 -58.22
N GLU A 2 -8.82 9.41 -58.92
CA GLU A 2 -8.83 7.97 -59.13
C GLU A 2 -8.53 7.20 -57.84
N THR A 3 -9.32 6.16 -57.59
CA THR A 3 -9.13 5.21 -56.48
C THR A 3 -8.32 4.03 -57.02
N LEU A 4 -7.07 3.88 -56.59
CA LEU A 4 -6.23 2.72 -56.90
C LEU A 4 -6.64 1.54 -55.99
N ASN A 5 -7.45 0.64 -56.53
CA ASN A 5 -7.77 -0.66 -55.92
C ASN A 5 -6.74 -1.68 -56.43
N ILE A 6 -5.94 -2.27 -55.53
CA ILE A 6 -4.91 -3.26 -55.90
C ILE A 6 -5.41 -4.65 -55.52
N ASP A 7 -6.01 -5.35 -56.50
CA ASP A 7 -6.39 -6.76 -56.39
C ASP A 7 -5.24 -7.67 -56.88
N TRP A 8 -4.73 -8.54 -56.00
CA TRP A 8 -3.81 -9.63 -56.37
C TRP A 8 -4.53 -10.97 -56.29
N LEU A 9 -5.21 -11.34 -57.38
CA LEU A 9 -5.60 -12.72 -57.67
C LEU A 9 -5.19 -13.02 -59.11
N MET A 10 -4.10 -13.75 -59.31
CA MET A 10 -3.99 -14.85 -60.29
C MET A 10 -2.59 -15.50 -60.26
N THR A 11 -2.62 -16.81 -60.37
CA THR A 11 -1.54 -17.80 -60.42
C THR A 11 -0.63 -17.60 -61.65
N SER A 12 0.68 -17.40 -61.49
CA SER A 12 1.72 -17.79 -62.47
C SER A 12 3.15 -17.47 -61.96
N LEU A 13 4.09 -18.39 -62.25
CA LEU A 13 5.53 -18.30 -61.98
C LEU A 13 6.23 -17.45 -63.06
N ALA A 14 6.67 -16.22 -62.75
CA ALA A 14 7.72 -15.47 -63.48
C ALA A 14 8.14 -14.19 -62.69
N PRO A 15 9.38 -13.66 -62.85
CA PRO A 15 10.00 -12.79 -61.86
C PRO A 15 9.62 -11.30 -62.00
N ILE A 16 9.40 -10.69 -60.82
CA ILE A 16 9.54 -9.28 -60.39
C ILE A 16 9.28 -8.20 -61.45
N ARG A 17 8.12 -7.53 -61.34
CA ARG A 17 7.93 -6.13 -61.75
C ARG A 17 7.44 -5.30 -60.55
N THR A 18 8.26 -4.30 -60.22
CA THR A 18 8.01 -3.01 -59.56
C THR A 18 6.77 -2.86 -58.66
N GLU A 19 7.02 -2.68 -57.37
CA GLU A 19 6.04 -2.25 -56.36
C GLU A 19 5.32 -0.96 -56.82
N PRO A 20 4.02 -0.79 -56.50
CA PRO A 20 3.30 0.46 -56.75
C PRO A 20 3.96 1.62 -56.00
N ASP A 21 3.95 2.82 -56.61
CA ASP A 21 4.47 4.10 -56.09
C ASP A 21 3.69 4.54 -54.83
N ILE A 22 3.89 3.86 -53.70
CA ILE A 22 3.36 4.27 -52.40
C ILE A 22 4.40 5.21 -51.78
N GLU A 23 4.04 6.46 -51.59
CA GLU A 23 4.92 7.43 -50.95
C GLU A 23 5.19 7.07 -49.48
N ALA A 24 6.46 7.20 -49.06
CA ALA A 24 6.82 7.03 -47.65
C ALA A 24 6.05 8.05 -46.79
N GLY A 25 5.44 7.58 -45.69
CA GLY A 25 4.54 8.36 -44.86
C GLY A 25 3.06 8.16 -45.16
N ALA A 26 2.70 7.41 -46.21
CA ALA A 26 1.30 7.10 -46.52
C ALA A 26 0.61 6.32 -45.39
N HIS A 27 -0.61 6.74 -45.02
CA HIS A 27 -1.50 6.00 -44.13
C HIS A 27 -2.13 4.83 -44.90
N LEU A 28 -1.77 3.61 -44.55
CA LEU A 28 -2.26 2.38 -45.15
C LEU A 28 -3.37 1.76 -44.32
N VAL A 29 -4.37 1.22 -45.01
CA VAL A 29 -5.48 0.47 -44.43
C VAL A 29 -5.60 -0.89 -45.11
N SER A 30 -5.68 -1.94 -44.30
CA SER A 30 -5.99 -3.31 -44.72
C SER A 30 -7.34 -3.70 -44.13
N GLU A 31 -8.34 -3.94 -44.99
CA GLU A 31 -9.69 -4.30 -44.53
C GLU A 31 -9.75 -5.75 -44.05
N ARG A 32 -10.20 -5.92 -42.81
CA ARG A 32 -10.42 -7.21 -42.14
C ARG A 32 -11.90 -7.50 -42.06
N GLU A 33 -12.23 -8.75 -41.78
CA GLU A 33 -13.62 -9.14 -41.62
C GLU A 33 -14.17 -8.49 -40.33
N GLY A 34 -14.83 -7.34 -40.44
CA GLY A 34 -15.46 -6.63 -39.32
C GLY A 34 -14.67 -5.45 -38.70
N TYR A 35 -13.43 -5.20 -39.12
CA TYR A 35 -12.63 -4.03 -38.73
C TYR A 35 -11.60 -3.66 -39.81
N ALA A 36 -10.93 -2.52 -39.67
CA ALA A 36 -9.86 -2.05 -40.54
C ALA A 36 -8.55 -1.99 -39.75
N HIS A 37 -7.48 -2.53 -40.32
CA HIS A 37 -6.14 -2.49 -39.71
C HIS A 37 -5.32 -1.37 -40.34
N HIS A 38 -4.67 -0.55 -39.51
CA HIS A 38 -4.02 0.69 -39.92
C HIS A 38 -2.49 0.62 -39.74
N GLY A 39 -1.73 1.19 -40.65
CA GLY A 39 -0.27 1.29 -40.58
C GLY A 39 0.28 2.48 -41.37
N ILE A 40 1.53 2.86 -41.12
CA ILE A 40 2.26 3.91 -41.86
C ILE A 40 3.30 3.25 -42.75
N TYR A 41 3.30 3.57 -44.05
CA TYR A 41 4.32 3.10 -44.98
C TYR A 41 5.67 3.77 -44.68
N ALA A 42 6.70 2.98 -44.40
CA ALA A 42 8.02 3.48 -43.99
C ALA A 42 9.03 3.52 -45.16
N GLY A 43 8.59 3.21 -46.39
CA GLY A 43 9.45 3.01 -47.56
C GLY A 43 10.03 1.60 -47.65
N ASN A 44 10.58 1.24 -48.82
CA ASN A 44 11.27 -0.03 -49.09
C ASN A 44 10.45 -1.28 -48.71
N GLY A 45 9.15 -1.30 -49.01
CA GLY A 45 8.28 -2.43 -48.72
C GLY A 45 8.02 -2.68 -47.23
N ARG A 46 8.24 -1.68 -46.35
CA ARG A 46 8.02 -1.81 -44.89
C ARG A 46 6.87 -0.95 -44.38
N VAL A 47 6.16 -1.45 -43.38
CA VAL A 47 5.03 -0.78 -42.70
C VAL A 47 5.26 -0.78 -41.21
N ILE A 48 5.15 0.40 -40.60
CA ILE A 48 5.13 0.55 -39.14
C ILE A 48 3.67 0.58 -38.70
N HIS A 49 3.29 -0.33 -37.81
CA HIS A 49 1.93 -0.38 -37.29
C HIS A 49 1.93 -0.82 -35.84
N TYR A 50 0.82 -0.57 -35.17
CA TYR A 50 0.57 -1.15 -33.87
C TYR A 50 0.06 -2.58 -34.05
N GLY A 51 0.84 -3.58 -33.61
CA GLY A 51 0.52 -5.00 -33.80
C GLY A 51 -0.72 -5.49 -33.05
N GLY A 52 -0.98 -4.97 -31.85
CA GLY A 52 -2.19 -5.33 -31.09
C GLY A 52 -2.26 -6.85 -30.85
N PHE A 53 -3.34 -7.51 -31.28
CA PHE A 53 -3.49 -8.98 -31.17
C PHE A 53 -3.51 -9.69 -32.54
N HIS A 54 -2.99 -9.02 -33.58
CA HIS A 54 -3.20 -9.39 -34.99
C HIS A 54 -2.55 -10.72 -35.43
N CYS A 55 -1.62 -11.28 -34.66
CA CYS A 55 -0.92 -12.51 -35.05
C CYS A 55 -0.63 -13.52 -33.92
N CYS A 56 -1.03 -13.23 -32.68
CA CYS A 56 -0.84 -14.13 -31.55
C CYS A 56 -1.75 -13.74 -30.36
N THR A 57 -1.89 -14.65 -29.40
CA THR A 57 -2.57 -14.42 -28.12
C THR A 57 -1.79 -13.48 -27.18
N ARG A 58 -0.56 -13.13 -27.55
CA ARG A 58 0.25 -12.10 -26.88
C ARG A 58 0.07 -10.77 -27.61
N ARG A 59 0.09 -9.69 -26.83
CA ARG A 59 0.03 -8.32 -27.35
C ARG A 59 1.33 -8.00 -28.08
N CYS A 60 1.23 -7.48 -29.30
CA CYS A 60 2.35 -7.03 -30.12
C CYS A 60 2.53 -5.51 -29.99
N PRO A 61 3.78 -5.04 -29.81
CA PRO A 61 4.09 -3.61 -29.75
C PRO A 61 3.89 -2.93 -31.10
N VAL A 62 4.19 -1.63 -31.17
CA VAL A 62 4.43 -0.96 -32.45
C VAL A 62 5.66 -1.57 -33.10
N GLU A 63 5.50 -2.18 -34.27
CA GLU A 63 6.53 -2.93 -34.96
C GLU A 63 6.64 -2.54 -36.43
N CYS A 64 7.79 -2.86 -37.05
CA CYS A 64 8.06 -2.58 -38.46
C CYS A 64 8.16 -3.89 -39.26
N ILE A 65 7.08 -4.22 -39.98
CA ILE A 65 6.95 -5.47 -40.73
C ILE A 65 6.97 -5.24 -42.24
N SER A 66 7.12 -6.29 -43.04
CA SER A 66 6.98 -6.20 -44.50
C SER A 66 5.54 -5.86 -44.90
N LEU A 67 5.36 -5.10 -45.98
CA LEU A 67 4.07 -4.74 -46.58
C LEU A 67 3.19 -5.97 -46.84
N ARG A 68 3.78 -7.08 -47.31
CA ARG A 68 3.09 -8.37 -47.51
C ARG A 68 2.51 -8.93 -46.19
N ARG A 69 3.25 -8.84 -45.09
CA ARG A 69 2.79 -9.30 -43.77
C ARG A 69 1.68 -8.41 -43.21
N PHE A 70 1.77 -7.10 -43.44
CA PHE A 70 0.72 -6.15 -43.07
C PHE A 70 -0.59 -6.40 -43.84
N ALA A 71 -0.48 -6.67 -45.15
CA ALA A 71 -1.60 -7.05 -46.01
C ALA A 71 -2.32 -8.32 -45.51
N ALA A 72 -1.56 -9.32 -45.03
CA ALA A 72 -2.01 -10.65 -44.63
C ALA A 72 -3.07 -11.26 -45.56
N ASN A 73 -2.75 -11.33 -46.86
CA ASN A 73 -3.61 -11.84 -47.94
C ASN A 73 -4.92 -11.04 -48.16
N LYS A 74 -5.00 -9.80 -47.65
CA LYS A 74 -6.05 -8.82 -47.96
C LYS A 74 -5.46 -7.67 -48.77
N GLY A 75 -6.30 -6.98 -49.55
CA GLY A 75 -5.90 -5.75 -50.25
C GLY A 75 -5.46 -4.66 -49.27
N ILE A 76 -4.60 -3.76 -49.75
CA ILE A 76 -4.20 -2.53 -49.04
C ILE A 76 -4.73 -1.34 -49.83
N ARG A 77 -5.29 -0.37 -49.13
CA ARG A 77 -5.65 0.94 -49.69
C ARG A 77 -4.89 2.06 -48.96
N VAL A 78 -4.54 3.12 -49.67
CA VAL A 78 -4.06 4.35 -49.05
C VAL A 78 -5.28 5.13 -48.54
N GLN A 79 -5.30 5.45 -47.25
CA GLN A 79 -6.34 6.24 -46.62
C GLN A 79 -6.05 7.72 -46.89
N PRO A 80 -6.94 8.44 -47.62
CA PRO A 80 -6.78 9.88 -47.79
C PRO A 80 -6.96 10.59 -46.45
N GLU A 81 -6.01 11.46 -46.14
CA GLU A 81 -5.98 12.31 -44.93
C GLU A 81 -5.91 13.78 -45.39
N PRO A 82 -7.03 14.39 -45.81
CA PRO A 82 -7.04 15.75 -46.36
C PRO A 82 -6.62 16.82 -45.34
N ASP A 83 -6.77 16.51 -44.05
CA ASP A 83 -6.40 17.37 -42.91
C ASP A 83 -5.05 16.95 -42.29
N ALA A 84 -4.18 16.29 -43.06
CA ALA A 84 -2.86 15.87 -42.60
C ALA A 84 -2.00 17.07 -42.19
N VAL A 85 -1.56 17.11 -40.93
CA VAL A 85 -0.63 18.13 -40.41
C VAL A 85 0.81 17.76 -40.75
N TYR A 86 1.10 16.47 -40.87
CA TYR A 86 2.41 15.91 -41.21
C TYR A 86 2.30 15.03 -42.46
N THR A 87 3.27 15.12 -43.37
CA THR A 87 3.34 14.31 -44.60
C THR A 87 4.75 13.77 -44.82
N GLY A 88 4.90 12.78 -45.71
CA GLY A 88 6.22 12.29 -46.13
C GLY A 88 7.07 11.69 -45.00
N THR A 89 8.34 12.08 -44.98
CA THR A 89 9.34 11.61 -44.00
C THR A 89 9.00 11.98 -42.55
N ALA A 90 8.31 13.11 -42.31
CA ALA A 90 7.91 13.52 -40.96
C ALA A 90 6.94 12.53 -40.30
N VAL A 91 6.01 11.95 -41.07
CA VAL A 91 5.09 10.90 -40.58
C VAL A 91 5.86 9.63 -40.23
N VAL A 92 6.87 9.28 -41.04
CA VAL A 92 7.71 8.10 -40.82
C VAL A 92 8.56 8.25 -39.55
N GLU A 93 9.15 9.42 -39.30
CA GLU A 93 9.90 9.70 -38.07
C GLU A 93 9.00 9.64 -36.83
N ARG A 94 7.79 10.20 -36.93
CA ARG A 94 6.79 10.11 -35.86
C ARG A 94 6.42 8.65 -35.59
N ALA A 95 6.16 7.86 -36.63
CA ALA A 95 5.88 6.43 -36.49
C ALA A 95 7.06 5.66 -35.88
N ARG A 96 8.30 5.98 -36.29
CA ARG A 96 9.53 5.36 -35.76
C ARG A 96 9.78 5.70 -34.29
N SER A 97 9.45 6.92 -33.85
CA SER A 97 9.65 7.33 -32.45
C SER A 97 8.85 6.49 -31.43
N ARG A 98 7.85 5.74 -31.89
CA ARG A 98 7.05 4.83 -31.06
C ARG A 98 7.32 3.35 -31.31
N LEU A 99 8.33 2.99 -32.12
CA LEU A 99 8.70 1.58 -32.29
C LEU A 99 9.03 0.94 -30.93
N GLY A 100 8.46 -0.24 -30.68
CA GLY A 100 8.57 -0.94 -29.40
C GLY A 100 7.53 -0.55 -28.36
N GLU A 101 6.67 0.44 -28.60
CA GLU A 101 5.62 0.81 -27.65
C GLU A 101 4.62 -0.36 -27.46
N ASP A 102 4.50 -0.88 -26.23
CA ASP A 102 3.56 -1.94 -25.84
C ASP A 102 2.50 -1.44 -24.84
N ARG A 103 1.71 -0.46 -25.29
CA ARG A 103 0.57 0.15 -24.58
C ARG A 103 -0.73 0.13 -25.39
N TYR A 104 -0.92 -0.89 -26.26
CA TYR A 104 -2.12 -1.05 -27.08
C TYR A 104 -3.41 -1.11 -26.23
N ARG A 105 -4.38 -0.22 -26.49
CA ARG A 105 -5.72 -0.24 -25.89
C ARG A 105 -6.76 -0.17 -27.00
N LEU A 106 -7.65 -1.15 -27.09
CA LEU A 106 -8.61 -1.27 -28.19
C LEU A 106 -9.42 0.02 -28.42
N LEU A 107 -9.84 0.69 -27.34
CA LEU A 107 -10.68 1.89 -27.41
C LEU A 107 -9.91 3.22 -27.45
N THR A 108 -8.65 3.26 -26.99
CA THR A 108 -7.97 4.54 -26.69
C THR A 108 -6.53 4.63 -27.20
N ASN A 109 -5.92 3.54 -27.66
CA ASN A 109 -4.56 3.52 -28.18
C ASN A 109 -4.37 2.30 -29.10
N ASN A 110 -5.12 2.25 -30.21
CA ASN A 110 -5.08 1.16 -31.18
C ASN A 110 -4.29 1.58 -32.45
N CYS A 111 -4.29 0.74 -33.48
CA CYS A 111 -3.57 1.00 -34.73
C CYS A 111 -4.07 2.27 -35.47
N GLU A 112 -5.36 2.58 -35.40
CA GLU A 112 -5.93 3.79 -36.00
C GLU A 112 -5.57 5.06 -35.20
N HIS A 113 -5.59 5.00 -33.87
CA HIS A 113 -5.10 6.08 -33.01
C HIS A 113 -3.62 6.37 -33.27
N PHE A 114 -2.82 5.32 -33.46
CA PHE A 114 -1.41 5.45 -33.78
C PHE A 114 -1.20 6.15 -35.13
N CYS A 115 -1.88 5.72 -36.20
CA CYS A 115 -1.69 6.28 -37.53
C CYS A 115 -2.23 7.71 -37.64
N THR A 116 -3.41 8.00 -37.06
CA THR A 116 -3.96 9.36 -37.00
C THR A 116 -3.09 10.28 -36.15
N TRP A 117 -2.48 9.80 -35.05
CA TRP A 117 -1.48 10.58 -34.32
C TRP A 117 -0.24 10.86 -35.17
N CYS A 118 0.23 9.90 -35.96
CA CYS A 118 1.38 10.09 -36.85
C CYS A 118 1.11 11.18 -37.89
N VAL A 119 -0.09 11.22 -38.47
CA VAL A 119 -0.45 12.12 -39.59
C VAL A 119 -1.03 13.46 -39.13
N GLN A 120 -1.81 13.50 -38.06
CA GLN A 120 -2.57 14.69 -37.61
C GLN A 120 -2.09 15.26 -36.26
N GLY A 121 -1.18 14.57 -35.55
CA GLY A 121 -0.74 14.99 -34.22
C GLY A 121 -1.64 14.56 -33.06
N VAL A 122 -2.86 14.10 -33.35
CA VAL A 122 -3.85 13.69 -32.35
C VAL A 122 -4.35 12.27 -32.67
N GLY A 123 -4.29 11.37 -31.69
CA GLY A 123 -4.76 10.00 -31.87
C GLY A 123 -6.29 9.90 -31.78
N ARG A 124 -6.94 9.42 -32.85
CA ARG A 124 -8.38 9.20 -32.93
C ARG A 124 -8.68 7.87 -33.65
N SER A 125 -9.83 7.27 -33.36
CA SER A 125 -10.32 6.10 -34.10
C SER A 125 -11.77 6.30 -34.53
N GLU A 126 -12.00 6.36 -35.84
CA GLU A 126 -13.33 6.36 -36.43
C GLU A 126 -14.04 5.02 -36.13
N GLN A 127 -13.30 3.91 -36.12
CA GLN A 127 -13.86 2.59 -35.82
C GLN A 127 -14.45 2.53 -34.41
N VAL A 128 -13.71 3.05 -33.41
CA VAL A 128 -14.20 3.13 -32.04
C VAL A 128 -15.41 4.06 -31.95
N ARG A 129 -15.36 5.24 -32.60
CA ARG A 129 -16.49 6.18 -32.59
C ARG A 129 -17.76 5.59 -33.21
N ARG A 130 -17.62 4.85 -34.32
CA ARG A 130 -18.73 4.14 -34.97
C ARG A 130 -19.28 3.01 -34.10
N GLY A 131 -18.41 2.27 -33.41
CA GLY A 131 -18.80 1.23 -32.45
C GLY A 131 -19.57 1.77 -31.24
N LEU A 132 -19.18 2.95 -30.73
CA LEU A 132 -19.88 3.61 -29.62
C LEU A 132 -21.23 4.19 -30.04
N ARG A 133 -21.36 4.71 -31.28
CA ARG A 133 -22.61 5.27 -31.79
C ARG A 133 -23.61 4.21 -32.25
N ASN A 134 -23.14 3.02 -32.64
CA ASN A 134 -23.98 1.89 -33.04
C ASN A 134 -23.52 0.59 -32.33
N PRO A 135 -24.20 0.18 -31.25
CA PRO A 135 -23.81 -0.98 -30.45
C PRO A 135 -23.70 -2.28 -31.26
N TRP A 136 -24.53 -2.47 -32.29
CA TRP A 136 -24.47 -3.65 -33.16
C TRP A 136 -23.20 -3.69 -34.01
N THR A 137 -22.72 -2.53 -34.46
CA THR A 137 -21.44 -2.41 -35.16
C THR A 137 -20.29 -2.71 -34.21
N GLY A 138 -20.32 -2.19 -32.98
CA GLY A 138 -19.31 -2.46 -31.95
C GLY A 138 -19.23 -3.95 -31.58
N ILE A 139 -20.38 -4.60 -31.39
CA ILE A 139 -20.47 -6.04 -31.12
C ILE A 139 -19.92 -6.85 -32.30
N ARG A 140 -20.28 -6.51 -33.54
CA ARG A 140 -19.76 -7.20 -34.74
C ARG A 140 -18.24 -7.10 -34.86
N THR A 141 -17.68 -5.92 -34.58
CA THR A 141 -16.23 -5.66 -34.59
C THR A 141 -15.51 -6.43 -33.48
N LEU A 142 -16.11 -6.55 -32.28
CA LEU A 142 -15.56 -7.36 -31.18
C LEU A 142 -15.56 -8.86 -31.49
N PHE A 143 -16.65 -9.39 -32.05
CA PHE A 143 -16.73 -10.79 -32.47
C PHE A 143 -15.74 -11.13 -33.58
N ALA A 144 -15.61 -10.23 -34.56
CA ALA A 144 -14.60 -10.32 -35.62
C ALA A 144 -13.18 -10.41 -35.06
N PHE A 145 -12.84 -9.50 -34.13
CA PHE A 145 -11.53 -9.46 -33.50
C PHE A 145 -11.23 -10.73 -32.69
N ALA A 146 -12.22 -11.23 -31.94
CA ALA A 146 -12.11 -12.48 -31.19
C ALA A 146 -11.94 -13.70 -32.11
N ASN A 147 -12.63 -13.73 -33.26
CA ASN A 147 -12.52 -14.83 -34.22
C ASN A 147 -11.13 -14.87 -34.90
N GLU A 148 -10.54 -13.72 -35.22
CA GLU A 148 -9.18 -13.64 -35.79
C GLU A 148 -8.09 -13.99 -34.76
N MET A 149 -8.30 -13.66 -33.48
CA MET A 149 -7.45 -14.16 -32.37
C MET A 149 -7.54 -15.68 -32.18
N LEU A 150 -8.71 -16.29 -32.41
CA LEU A 150 -8.91 -17.74 -32.31
C LEU A 150 -8.38 -18.51 -33.53
N ALA A 151 -8.38 -17.89 -34.71
CA ALA A 151 -7.88 -18.47 -35.95
C ALA A 151 -6.35 -18.51 -36.06
N SER A 152 -5.64 -17.68 -35.28
CA SER A 152 -4.17 -17.60 -35.28
C SER A 152 -3.54 -18.71 -34.40
N ARG A 153 -3.47 -19.94 -34.94
CA ARG A 153 -2.72 -21.04 -34.30
C ARG A 153 -1.21 -20.79 -34.34
N PRO A 154 -0.46 -21.02 -33.26
CA PRO A 154 1.00 -21.07 -33.34
C PRO A 154 1.43 -22.27 -34.19
N ARG A 155 2.20 -22.03 -35.24
CA ARG A 155 2.93 -23.09 -35.96
C ARG A 155 3.98 -23.62 -34.98
N MET A 156 3.68 -24.75 -34.33
CA MET A 156 4.63 -25.48 -33.51
C MET A 156 5.75 -25.98 -34.42
N MET A 157 6.89 -25.27 -34.44
CA MET A 157 8.15 -25.78 -34.95
C MET A 157 8.59 -26.92 -34.02
N LEU A 158 8.46 -28.16 -34.48
CA LEU A 158 9.09 -29.31 -33.85
C LEU A 158 10.61 -29.17 -34.00
N PRO A 159 11.40 -29.39 -32.93
CA PRO A 159 12.84 -29.46 -33.07
C PRO A 159 13.20 -30.75 -33.83
N ARG A 160 14.09 -30.60 -34.82
CA ARG A 160 14.73 -31.68 -35.56
C ARG A 160 15.50 -32.55 -34.54
N ARG A 161 15.09 -33.80 -34.36
CA ARG A 161 15.81 -34.79 -33.54
C ARG A 161 16.53 -35.77 -34.45
N ASP A 162 17.83 -35.84 -34.26
CA ASP A 162 18.76 -36.73 -34.95
C ASP A 162 18.44 -38.21 -34.73
N GLU A 163 18.73 -38.99 -35.77
CA GLU A 163 18.77 -40.45 -35.78
C GLU A 163 19.88 -40.97 -34.86
N LYS A 164 19.57 -41.95 -33.98
CA LYS A 164 20.03 -43.35 -34.11
C LYS A 164 19.77 -44.21 -32.85
N ARG A 165 19.32 -45.43 -33.16
CA ARG A 165 19.52 -46.74 -32.49
C ARG A 165 18.69 -47.15 -31.26
N SER A 166 17.72 -48.02 -31.56
CA SER A 166 17.56 -49.41 -31.08
C SER A 166 17.56 -49.69 -29.57
N SER A 167 16.42 -50.13 -29.01
CA SER A 167 16.18 -51.57 -28.80
C SER A 167 14.85 -51.90 -28.09
N ARG A 168 14.22 -52.96 -28.63
CA ARG A 168 13.29 -53.95 -28.05
C ARG A 168 11.84 -53.59 -27.66
N ALA A 169 10.99 -54.47 -28.18
CA ALA A 169 9.54 -54.53 -28.12
C ALA A 169 9.01 -55.08 -26.78
N ALA A 170 7.83 -54.61 -26.40
CA ALA A 170 6.81 -55.39 -25.69
C ALA A 170 5.42 -54.92 -26.16
N LEU A 171 4.51 -55.89 -26.27
CA LEU A 171 3.29 -55.90 -27.07
C LEU A 171 2.03 -55.45 -26.27
N LEU A 172 1.01 -54.98 -27.02
CA LEU A 172 -0.45 -54.85 -26.72
C LEU A 172 -0.99 -53.55 -26.07
N PRO A 173 -2.26 -53.16 -26.35
CA PRO A 173 -2.96 -53.04 -27.64
C PRO A 173 -3.56 -51.63 -27.88
N MET A 174 -3.90 -51.33 -29.14
CA MET A 174 -4.55 -50.09 -29.61
C MET A 174 -5.98 -49.90 -29.06
N PRO A 175 -6.43 -48.63 -28.94
CA PRO A 175 -7.79 -48.29 -29.35
C PRO A 175 -7.79 -47.23 -30.46
N ASP A 176 -8.52 -47.64 -31.51
CA ASP A 176 -9.29 -46.96 -32.53
C ASP A 176 -9.16 -45.44 -32.79
N ARG A 177 -9.03 -45.13 -34.08
CA ARG A 177 -9.05 -43.79 -34.67
C ARG A 177 -10.47 -43.46 -35.15
N THR A 178 -11.26 -42.75 -34.36
CA THR A 178 -12.35 -41.91 -34.88
C THR A 178 -12.62 -40.75 -33.92
N GLY A 179 -12.14 -39.53 -34.23
CA GLY A 179 -12.34 -38.42 -33.31
C GLY A 179 -11.87 -37.05 -33.77
N THR A 180 -11.89 -36.75 -35.08
CA THR A 180 -11.55 -35.39 -35.59
C THR A 180 -12.41 -34.96 -36.77
N ALA A 181 -13.67 -35.38 -36.81
CA ALA A 181 -14.63 -34.95 -37.85
C ALA A 181 -15.87 -34.19 -37.32
N ASN A 182 -16.13 -34.14 -36.00
CA ASN A 182 -17.39 -33.58 -35.48
C ASN A 182 -17.31 -32.18 -34.84
N PHE A 183 -16.21 -31.44 -35.01
CA PHE A 183 -16.07 -30.10 -34.43
C PHE A 183 -16.33 -28.95 -35.42
N LEU A 184 -16.46 -29.24 -36.71
CA LEU A 184 -16.69 -28.23 -37.76
C LEU A 184 -18.13 -28.19 -38.30
N GLN A 185 -19.01 -29.11 -37.90
CA GLN A 185 -20.42 -29.12 -38.33
C GLN A 185 -21.38 -28.38 -37.38
N THR A 186 -21.03 -28.18 -36.11
CA THR A 186 -21.92 -27.53 -35.13
C THR A 186 -21.87 -26.00 -35.19
N VAL A 187 -20.75 -25.43 -35.68
CA VAL A 187 -20.58 -23.96 -35.81
C VAL A 187 -21.29 -23.41 -37.05
N PHE A 188 -21.39 -24.19 -38.14
CA PHE A 188 -22.10 -23.78 -39.36
C PHE A 188 -23.63 -23.77 -39.21
N PHE A 189 -24.20 -24.59 -38.32
CA PHE A 189 -25.65 -24.65 -38.11
C PHE A 189 -26.19 -23.43 -37.33
N ALA A 190 -25.43 -22.90 -36.37
CA ALA A 190 -25.82 -21.71 -35.61
C ALA A 190 -25.78 -20.40 -36.46
N TYR A 191 -24.87 -20.33 -37.43
CA TYR A 191 -24.78 -19.22 -38.38
C TYR A 191 -25.88 -19.26 -39.46
N TYR A 192 -26.32 -20.47 -39.85
CA TYR A 192 -27.40 -20.64 -40.84
C TYR A 192 -28.81 -20.38 -40.23
N VAL A 193 -29.01 -20.69 -38.95
CA VAL A 193 -30.29 -20.48 -38.25
C VAL A 193 -30.53 -19.01 -37.88
N THR A 194 -29.47 -18.26 -37.53
CA THR A 194 -29.58 -16.81 -37.25
C THR A 194 -29.84 -15.98 -38.51
N ARG A 195 -29.32 -16.40 -39.68
CA ARG A 195 -29.60 -15.75 -40.97
C ARG A 195 -31.03 -15.99 -41.49
N ARG A 196 -31.68 -17.10 -41.09
CA ARG A 196 -33.05 -17.44 -41.52
C ARG A 196 -34.13 -16.86 -40.59
N ALA A 197 -33.79 -16.59 -39.32
CA ALA A 197 -34.70 -15.92 -38.37
C ALA A 197 -34.93 -14.42 -38.66
N MET A 198 -34.10 -13.79 -39.51
CA MET A 198 -34.26 -12.39 -39.92
C MET A 198 -35.15 -12.16 -41.16
N ASN A 199 -35.79 -13.19 -41.71
CA ASN A 199 -36.67 -13.07 -42.88
C ASN A 199 -38.12 -13.56 -42.67
N ILE A 200 -38.58 -13.76 -41.42
CA ILE A 200 -39.97 -14.17 -41.10
C ILE A 200 -40.69 -13.14 -40.21
N PHE A 201 -40.37 -11.86 -40.38
CA PHE A 201 -41.23 -10.75 -39.93
C PHE A 201 -41.40 -9.74 -41.05
N SER A 202 -42.04 -10.19 -42.13
CA SER A 202 -42.61 -9.36 -43.18
C SER A 202 -44.07 -9.77 -43.29
N ILE A 203 -44.96 -8.77 -43.21
CA ILE A 203 -46.43 -8.85 -43.31
C ILE A 203 -47.15 -9.02 -41.95
N ALA A 204 -47.22 -7.91 -41.18
CA ALA A 204 -48.45 -7.35 -40.58
C ALA A 204 -48.07 -6.26 -39.55
N GLY A 205 -48.67 -5.06 -39.67
CA GLY A 205 -48.59 -4.02 -38.62
C GLY A 205 -47.79 -2.76 -38.96
N ARG A 206 -48.10 -2.09 -40.09
CA ARG A 206 -47.47 -0.80 -40.47
C ARG A 206 -47.89 0.43 -39.63
N HIS A 207 -48.63 0.28 -38.52
CA HIS A 207 -49.12 1.44 -37.73
C HIS A 207 -48.63 1.54 -36.27
N ALA A 208 -47.80 0.62 -35.76
CA ALA A 208 -47.26 0.71 -34.39
C ALA A 208 -45.84 1.30 -34.27
N SER A 209 -45.25 1.78 -35.37
CA SER A 209 -43.78 2.04 -35.42
C SER A 209 -43.33 3.47 -35.11
N ARG A 210 -44.24 4.42 -34.85
CA ARG A 210 -43.84 5.82 -34.54
C ARG A 210 -43.72 6.11 -33.04
N VAL A 211 -44.58 5.54 -32.20
CA VAL A 211 -44.53 5.77 -30.74
C VAL A 211 -43.34 5.04 -30.09
N PHE A 212 -43.02 3.83 -30.56
CA PHE A 212 -41.87 3.06 -30.04
C PHE A 212 -40.49 3.59 -30.51
N LYS A 213 -40.40 4.28 -31.65
CA LYS A 213 -39.13 4.83 -32.16
C LYS A 213 -38.74 6.17 -31.55
N VAL A 214 -39.70 6.90 -30.95
CA VAL A 214 -39.46 8.18 -30.28
C VAL A 214 -39.50 8.04 -28.75
N GLY A 215 -40.27 7.11 -28.21
CA GLY A 215 -40.35 6.88 -26.75
C GLY A 215 -39.07 6.30 -26.13
N VAL A 216 -38.41 5.36 -26.80
CA VAL A 216 -37.16 4.75 -26.31
C VAL A 216 -36.01 5.76 -26.19
N PRO A 217 -35.69 6.62 -27.18
CA PRO A 217 -34.63 7.61 -27.02
C PRO A 217 -34.99 8.72 -26.02
N VAL A 218 -36.27 9.08 -25.85
CA VAL A 218 -36.68 10.07 -24.83
C VAL A 218 -36.58 9.49 -23.42
N ILE A 219 -36.98 8.24 -23.19
CA ILE A 219 -36.83 7.55 -21.89
C ILE A 219 -35.35 7.29 -21.56
N VAL A 220 -34.54 6.98 -22.57
CA VAL A 220 -33.09 6.86 -22.42
C VAL A 220 -32.46 8.24 -22.14
N ALA A 221 -32.91 9.31 -22.78
CA ALA A 221 -32.40 10.67 -22.54
C ALA A 221 -32.80 11.23 -21.16
N THR A 222 -34.04 11.02 -20.71
CA THR A 222 -34.47 11.41 -19.35
C THR A 222 -33.88 10.49 -18.27
N GLY A 223 -33.68 9.21 -18.57
CA GLY A 223 -32.94 8.28 -17.70
C GLY A 223 -31.46 8.63 -17.56
N LEU A 224 -30.82 9.15 -18.62
CA LEU A 224 -29.42 9.58 -18.59
C LEU A 224 -29.21 10.92 -17.86
N SER A 225 -30.21 11.82 -17.85
CA SER A 225 -30.20 13.01 -16.97
C SER A 225 -30.46 12.68 -15.49
N ALA A 226 -30.92 11.46 -15.19
CA ALA A 226 -31.16 10.95 -13.85
C ALA A 226 -30.04 10.00 -13.36
N CYS A 227 -28.97 9.78 -14.14
CA CYS A 227 -27.82 9.04 -13.64
C CYS A 227 -27.27 9.74 -12.39
N VAL A 228 -27.14 8.99 -11.31
CA VAL A 228 -26.61 9.48 -10.04
C VAL A 228 -25.23 10.10 -10.32
N ASN A 229 -25.14 11.43 -10.23
CA ASN A 229 -23.89 12.17 -10.40
C ASN A 229 -23.32 12.50 -9.02
N TYR A 230 -22.01 12.42 -8.87
CA TYR A 230 -21.30 12.84 -7.66
C TYR A 230 -20.82 14.31 -7.70
N ALA A 231 -21.21 15.09 -8.73
CA ALA A 231 -20.92 16.52 -8.80
C ALA A 231 -21.33 17.26 -7.52
N GLY A 232 -20.47 18.21 -7.13
CA GLY A 232 -20.61 18.98 -5.89
C GLY A 232 -20.17 18.24 -4.62
N ILE A 233 -19.63 17.02 -4.71
CA ILE A 233 -19.04 16.29 -3.57
C ILE A 233 -17.52 16.29 -3.73
N HIS A 234 -16.83 17.04 -2.88
CA HIS A 234 -15.37 17.09 -2.77
C HIS A 234 -14.98 17.31 -1.31
N GLY A 235 -13.70 17.05 -1.00
CA GLY A 235 -13.05 17.44 0.25
C GLY A 235 -11.99 18.48 -0.10
N ASP A 236 -11.81 19.44 0.79
CA ASP A 236 -10.87 20.56 0.62
C ASP A 236 -9.58 20.38 1.43
N ALA A 237 -9.48 19.28 2.18
CA ALA A 237 -8.33 19.01 3.02
C ALA A 237 -7.07 18.71 2.19
N ALA A 238 -5.97 19.34 2.58
CA ALA A 238 -4.65 19.10 2.00
C ALA A 238 -3.64 18.80 3.10
N MET A 239 -2.73 17.86 2.82
CA MET A 239 -1.60 17.57 3.71
C MET A 239 -0.69 18.81 3.82
N ALA A 240 -0.35 19.18 5.05
CA ALA A 240 0.53 20.29 5.33
C ALA A 240 1.96 20.02 4.83
N ASP A 241 2.59 21.01 4.18
CA ASP A 241 4.05 21.05 4.01
C ASP A 241 4.67 21.42 5.37
N PRO A 242 5.54 20.57 5.96
CA PRO A 242 6.17 20.86 7.25
C PRO A 242 6.95 22.18 7.28
N ARG A 243 7.43 22.67 6.13
CA ARG A 243 8.21 23.92 6.04
C ARG A 243 7.38 25.18 6.22
N GLN A 244 6.05 25.07 6.21
CA GLN A 244 5.17 26.22 6.44
C GLN A 244 5.10 26.60 7.93
N TYR A 245 5.47 25.68 8.84
CA TYR A 245 5.48 25.96 10.27
C TYR A 245 6.71 26.80 10.64
N ALA A 246 6.50 27.86 11.42
CA ALA A 246 7.57 28.73 11.90
C ALA A 246 8.37 28.03 13.01
N THR A 247 9.54 27.48 12.67
CA THR A 247 10.37 26.71 13.62
C THR A 247 11.78 27.27 13.81
N GLN A 248 12.19 28.30 13.06
CA GLN A 248 13.59 28.72 12.98
C GLN A 248 14.19 29.21 14.31
N GLN A 249 13.37 29.79 15.19
CA GLN A 249 13.82 30.28 16.51
C GLN A 249 13.89 29.16 17.55
N SER A 250 12.92 28.25 17.56
CA SER A 250 12.83 27.16 18.53
C SER A 250 13.70 25.96 18.15
N LEU A 251 13.91 25.73 16.85
CA LEU A 251 14.65 24.60 16.27
C LEU A 251 15.74 25.13 15.32
N PRO A 252 16.82 25.74 15.85
CA PRO A 252 17.91 26.27 15.04
C PRO A 252 18.73 25.15 14.39
N PHE A 253 19.43 25.49 13.30
CA PHE A 253 20.37 24.59 12.62
C PHE A 253 21.68 24.48 13.41
N GLU A 254 21.98 23.28 13.90
CA GLU A 254 23.14 23.02 14.77
C GLU A 254 24.12 21.99 14.19
N ARG A 255 23.86 21.49 12.98
CA ARG A 255 24.66 20.43 12.32
C ARG A 255 24.78 19.17 13.19
N GLY A 256 23.71 18.85 13.91
CA GLY A 256 23.59 17.61 14.66
C GLY A 256 23.37 16.39 13.76
N HIS A 257 23.37 15.21 14.36
CA HIS A 257 23.12 13.96 13.66
C HIS A 257 21.78 13.38 14.08
N TRP A 258 21.07 12.77 13.13
CA TRP A 258 19.89 11.98 13.45
C TRP A 258 20.29 10.78 14.33
N PRO A 259 19.44 10.38 15.30
CA PRO A 259 19.71 9.20 16.11
C PRO A 259 19.88 7.96 15.20
N THR A 260 20.76 7.05 15.60
CA THR A 260 20.86 5.71 15.01
C THR A 260 19.82 4.78 15.63
N ALA A 261 19.62 3.59 15.06
CA ALA A 261 18.72 2.59 15.65
C ALA A 261 19.18 2.16 17.06
N ASP A 262 20.50 2.17 17.30
CA ASP A 262 21.13 1.89 18.59
C ASP A 262 21.32 3.17 19.45
N TRP A 263 20.41 4.14 19.36
CA TRP A 263 20.55 5.44 20.05
C TRP A 263 20.80 5.34 21.56
N ALA A 264 20.42 4.24 22.21
CA ALA A 264 20.66 4.00 23.64
C ALA A 264 22.14 3.74 23.98
N ASP A 265 22.96 3.35 23.00
CA ASP A 265 24.38 3.02 23.20
C ASP A 265 25.20 4.24 23.66
N GLN A 266 24.71 5.47 23.41
CA GLN A 266 25.34 6.72 23.88
C GLN A 266 25.49 6.79 25.41
N PHE A 267 24.70 6.02 26.18
CA PHE A 267 24.79 6.00 27.64
C PHE A 267 25.82 5.00 28.17
N GLY A 268 26.42 4.17 27.32
CA GLY A 268 27.57 3.32 27.66
C GLY A 268 27.29 2.11 28.57
N ASP A 269 26.03 1.77 28.83
CA ASP A 269 25.66 0.63 29.68
C ASP A 269 25.24 -0.59 28.85
N GLY A 270 26.10 -1.62 28.83
CA GLY A 270 25.83 -2.86 28.08
C GLY A 270 24.62 -3.64 28.58
N GLN A 271 24.22 -3.49 29.85
CA GLN A 271 23.00 -4.12 30.36
C GLN A 271 21.75 -3.47 29.75
N LEU A 272 21.75 -2.16 29.52
CA LEU A 272 20.63 -1.48 28.84
C LEU A 272 20.43 -2.05 27.43
N LYS A 273 21.52 -2.18 26.66
CA LYS A 273 21.49 -2.76 25.31
C LYS A 273 20.91 -4.18 25.34
N ALA A 274 21.40 -5.03 26.24
CA ALA A 274 20.92 -6.41 26.38
C ALA A 274 19.42 -6.49 26.73
N LEU A 275 18.93 -5.59 27.59
CA LEU A 275 17.50 -5.53 27.95
C LEU A 275 16.64 -5.08 26.76
N VAL A 276 17.09 -4.10 25.98
CA VAL A 276 16.41 -3.67 24.75
C VAL A 276 16.35 -4.82 23.74
N ASP A 277 17.48 -5.48 23.48
CA ASP A 277 17.56 -6.61 22.56
C ASP A 277 16.68 -7.80 23.00
N GLU A 278 16.60 -8.06 24.30
CA GLU A 278 15.70 -9.06 24.87
C GLU A 278 14.22 -8.71 24.59
N ALA A 279 13.82 -7.47 24.85
CA ALA A 279 12.45 -7.02 24.61
C ALA A 279 12.07 -7.08 23.12
N LEU A 280 12.97 -6.69 22.21
CA LEU A 280 12.71 -6.71 20.77
C LEU A 280 12.56 -8.13 20.20
N ARG A 281 13.14 -9.14 20.87
CA ARG A 281 13.00 -10.54 20.46
C ARG A 281 11.70 -11.17 20.94
N SER A 282 11.29 -10.92 22.19
CA SER A 282 10.25 -11.72 22.86
C SER A 282 9.15 -10.94 23.58
N SER A 283 9.04 -9.62 23.43
CA SER A 283 7.97 -8.86 24.10
C SER A 283 6.59 -9.16 23.47
N PRO A 284 5.59 -9.58 24.26
CA PRO A 284 4.22 -9.81 23.78
C PRO A 284 3.58 -8.57 23.15
N THR A 285 3.97 -7.35 23.56
CA THR A 285 3.47 -6.10 22.97
C THR A 285 3.91 -5.96 21.51
N LEU A 286 5.15 -6.38 21.19
CA LEU A 286 5.64 -6.38 19.82
C LEU A 286 5.02 -7.50 19.00
N ASP A 287 4.77 -8.67 19.60
CA ASP A 287 4.07 -9.77 18.92
C ASP A 287 2.62 -9.40 18.56
N GLN A 288 1.93 -8.63 19.42
CA GLN A 288 0.62 -8.05 19.08
C GLN A 288 0.70 -7.13 17.86
N ALA A 289 1.74 -6.30 17.75
CA ALA A 289 1.94 -5.42 16.60
C ALA A 289 2.23 -6.22 15.32
N ARG A 290 3.12 -7.23 15.38
CA ARG A 290 3.40 -8.16 14.27
C ARG A 290 2.13 -8.89 13.80
N ALA A 291 1.28 -9.33 14.73
CA ALA A 291 0.01 -9.97 14.40
C ALA A 291 -0.96 -9.01 13.67
N ARG A 292 -0.99 -7.71 14.03
CA ARG A 292 -1.77 -6.69 13.31
C ARG A 292 -1.25 -6.48 11.88
N VAL A 293 0.06 -6.47 11.67
CA VAL A 293 0.67 -6.41 10.33
C VAL A 293 0.27 -7.65 9.52
N ALA A 294 0.36 -8.85 10.10
CA ALA A 294 -0.06 -10.08 9.44
C ALA A 294 -1.56 -10.06 9.06
N HIS A 295 -2.42 -9.52 9.94
CA HIS A 295 -3.83 -9.32 9.64
C HIS A 295 -4.05 -8.33 8.47
N ALA A 296 -3.35 -7.19 8.47
CA ALA A 296 -3.41 -6.23 7.36
C ALA A 296 -2.91 -6.83 6.04
N GLN A 297 -1.90 -7.70 6.10
CA GLN A 297 -1.39 -8.41 4.93
C GLN A 297 -2.43 -9.39 4.37
N ALA A 298 -3.04 -10.23 5.21
CA ALA A 298 -4.10 -11.14 4.80
C ALA A 298 -5.30 -10.39 4.20
N TYR A 299 -5.64 -9.22 4.76
CA TYR A 299 -6.67 -8.36 4.18
C TYR A 299 -6.30 -7.85 2.78
N SER A 300 -5.04 -7.47 2.56
CA SER A 300 -4.54 -7.07 1.23
C SER A 300 -4.54 -8.23 0.22
N GLU A 301 -4.21 -9.45 0.67
CA GLU A 301 -4.31 -10.66 -0.15
C GLU A 301 -5.78 -10.95 -0.56
N SER A 302 -6.72 -10.78 0.36
CA SER A 302 -8.17 -10.88 0.07
C SER A 302 -8.62 -9.81 -0.93
N ALA A 303 -8.22 -8.55 -0.75
CA ALA A 303 -8.51 -7.47 -1.70
C ALA A 303 -7.94 -7.77 -3.09
N ARG A 304 -6.73 -8.36 -3.16
CA ARG A 304 -6.12 -8.82 -4.42
C ARG A 304 -6.91 -9.96 -5.05
N ALA A 305 -7.38 -10.93 -4.27
CA ALA A 305 -8.23 -12.01 -4.78
C ALA A 305 -9.52 -11.46 -5.41
N GLY A 306 -10.08 -10.37 -4.87
CA GLY A 306 -11.22 -9.65 -5.45
C GLY A 306 -10.98 -9.04 -6.85
N THR A 307 -9.73 -8.95 -7.31
CA THR A 307 -9.37 -8.50 -8.67
C THR A 307 -9.24 -9.65 -9.68
N MET A 308 -9.41 -10.90 -9.24
CA MET A 308 -9.22 -12.11 -10.04
C MET A 308 -10.56 -12.80 -10.37
N PRO A 309 -10.62 -13.61 -11.45
CA PRO A 309 -11.78 -14.49 -11.68
C PRO A 309 -11.97 -15.46 -10.52
N ARG A 310 -13.22 -15.66 -10.12
CA ARG A 310 -13.63 -16.66 -9.13
C ARG A 310 -14.25 -17.86 -9.83
N VAL A 311 -13.94 -19.06 -9.37
CA VAL A 311 -14.56 -20.31 -9.82
C VAL A 311 -15.14 -21.01 -8.60
N ASP A 312 -16.41 -21.34 -8.67
CA ASP A 312 -17.16 -22.00 -7.60
C ASP A 312 -17.80 -23.28 -8.13
N ALA A 313 -17.86 -24.31 -7.29
CA ALA A 313 -18.66 -25.51 -7.55
C ALA A 313 -19.78 -25.58 -6.50
N SER A 314 -21.01 -25.80 -6.96
CA SER A 314 -22.19 -25.89 -6.12
C SER A 314 -23.01 -27.12 -6.46
N TYR A 315 -23.60 -27.71 -5.44
CA TYR A 315 -24.54 -28.82 -5.57
C TYR A 315 -25.76 -28.56 -4.69
N ALA A 316 -26.94 -28.69 -5.26
CA ALA A 316 -28.20 -28.54 -4.56
C ALA A 316 -29.13 -29.73 -4.87
N LEU A 317 -29.79 -30.21 -3.82
CA LEU A 317 -30.84 -31.22 -3.89
C LEU A 317 -32.12 -30.60 -3.35
N THR A 318 -33.07 -30.30 -4.24
CA THR A 318 -34.31 -29.62 -3.86
C THR A 318 -35.48 -30.55 -4.10
N ARG A 319 -36.25 -30.86 -3.05
CA ARG A 319 -37.53 -31.57 -3.19
C ARG A 319 -38.67 -30.57 -3.08
N GLN A 320 -39.41 -30.39 -4.16
CA GLN A 320 -40.50 -29.42 -4.23
C GLN A 320 -41.68 -29.97 -5.05
N GLN A 321 -42.87 -29.46 -4.75
CA GLN A 321 -44.06 -29.73 -5.55
C GLN A 321 -44.17 -28.68 -6.65
N PHE A 322 -44.17 -29.11 -7.90
CA PHE A 322 -44.39 -28.20 -9.03
C PHE A 322 -45.89 -27.98 -9.21
N SER A 323 -46.30 -26.71 -9.38
CA SER A 323 -47.70 -26.39 -9.68
C SER A 323 -48.13 -27.01 -11.01
N GLY A 324 -49.34 -27.57 -11.06
CA GLY A 324 -49.92 -28.15 -12.28
C GLY A 324 -50.31 -27.09 -13.33
N THR A 325 -50.29 -25.81 -12.97
CA THR A 325 -50.65 -24.68 -13.83
C THR A 325 -49.45 -23.79 -14.18
N ALA A 326 -48.24 -24.17 -13.77
CA ALA A 326 -47.00 -23.43 -14.05
C ALA A 326 -46.34 -23.86 -15.39
N LEU A 327 -45.18 -23.26 -15.69
CA LEU A 327 -44.39 -23.50 -16.90
C LEU A 327 -43.93 -24.96 -17.07
N VAL A 328 -43.87 -25.74 -15.98
CA VAL A 328 -43.44 -27.14 -16.01
C VAL A 328 -44.59 -28.04 -16.48
N PRO A 329 -44.50 -28.64 -17.67
CA PRO A 329 -45.60 -29.43 -18.21
C PRO A 329 -45.78 -30.76 -17.45
N PRO A 330 -47.00 -31.34 -17.46
CA PRO A 330 -47.21 -32.73 -17.09
C PRO A 330 -46.26 -33.67 -17.85
N PRO A 331 -45.76 -34.78 -17.25
CA PRO A 331 -46.19 -35.36 -15.96
C PRO A 331 -45.54 -34.76 -14.71
N TYR A 332 -44.63 -33.79 -14.86
CA TYR A 332 -43.90 -33.20 -13.73
C TYR A 332 -44.71 -32.11 -13.01
N GLY A 333 -45.47 -31.30 -13.75
CA GLY A 333 -46.43 -30.35 -13.19
C GLY A 333 -47.53 -31.05 -12.37
N GLY A 334 -47.80 -30.56 -11.16
CA GLY A 334 -48.78 -31.14 -10.22
C GLY A 334 -48.23 -32.23 -9.30
N SER A 335 -46.93 -32.54 -9.38
CA SER A 335 -46.31 -33.65 -8.66
C SER A 335 -45.11 -33.22 -7.81
N TRP A 336 -44.75 -34.05 -6.84
CA TRP A 336 -43.52 -33.91 -6.08
C TRP A 336 -42.33 -34.37 -6.91
N GLN A 337 -41.33 -33.51 -7.06
CA GLN A 337 -40.10 -33.81 -7.79
C GLN A 337 -38.89 -33.55 -6.90
N THR A 338 -37.83 -34.32 -7.14
CA THR A 338 -36.53 -34.13 -6.51
C THR A 338 -35.54 -33.69 -7.58
N GLU A 339 -35.17 -32.42 -7.54
CA GLU A 339 -34.26 -31.77 -8.47
C GLU A 339 -32.83 -31.88 -7.97
N ASN A 340 -31.94 -32.37 -8.83
CA ASN A 340 -30.50 -32.47 -8.61
C ASN A 340 -29.83 -31.45 -9.51
N ARG A 341 -29.12 -30.48 -8.92
CA ARG A 341 -28.46 -29.41 -9.65
C ARG A 341 -27.01 -29.31 -9.20
N GLY A 342 -26.09 -29.65 -10.10
CA GLY A 342 -24.65 -29.49 -9.91
C GLY A 342 -24.11 -28.46 -10.90
N ILE A 343 -23.47 -27.41 -10.43
CA ILE A 343 -22.98 -26.30 -11.28
C ILE A 343 -21.54 -25.99 -10.92
N LEU A 344 -20.70 -25.91 -11.96
CA LEU A 344 -19.42 -25.22 -11.93
C LEU A 344 -19.62 -23.83 -12.56
N SER A 345 -19.44 -22.77 -11.79
CA SER A 345 -19.58 -21.38 -12.24
C SER A 345 -18.26 -20.63 -12.15
N ALA A 346 -17.99 -19.77 -13.12
CA ALA A 346 -16.91 -18.80 -13.10
C ALA A 346 -17.51 -17.38 -13.22
N SER A 347 -17.02 -16.46 -12.40
CA SER A 347 -17.41 -15.04 -12.45
C SER A 347 -16.17 -14.14 -12.46
N TYR A 348 -16.18 -13.10 -13.29
CA TYR A 348 -15.10 -12.11 -13.34
C TYR A 348 -15.66 -10.71 -13.56
N GLU A 349 -15.47 -9.85 -12.55
CA GLU A 349 -15.85 -8.44 -12.63
C GLU A 349 -14.81 -7.68 -13.46
N LEU A 350 -15.25 -7.07 -14.57
CA LEU A 350 -14.40 -6.23 -15.40
C LEU A 350 -14.19 -4.88 -14.72
N ASP A 351 -13.02 -4.70 -14.13
CA ASP A 351 -12.65 -3.47 -13.43
C ASP A 351 -12.29 -2.32 -14.40
N LEU A 352 -13.28 -1.87 -15.18
CA LEU A 352 -13.12 -0.82 -16.18
C LEU A 352 -12.88 0.56 -15.55
N TRP A 353 -13.51 0.80 -14.41
CA TRP A 353 -13.47 2.07 -13.69
C TRP A 353 -12.44 2.10 -12.54
N GLY A 354 -11.80 0.95 -12.26
CA GLY A 354 -10.76 0.84 -11.24
C GLY A 354 -11.28 0.61 -9.82
N LYS A 355 -12.56 0.33 -9.60
CA LYS A 355 -13.15 0.06 -8.28
C LYS A 355 -12.33 -0.95 -7.47
N LYS A 356 -12.09 -2.14 -8.01
CA LYS A 356 -11.34 -3.21 -7.31
C LYS A 356 -9.86 -2.88 -7.18
N ARG A 357 -9.29 -2.21 -8.18
CA ARG A 357 -7.89 -1.77 -8.14
C ARG A 357 -7.64 -0.70 -7.10
N GLU A 358 -8.54 0.27 -6.95
CA GLU A 358 -8.43 1.29 -5.91
C GLU A 358 -8.69 0.69 -4.52
N ALA A 359 -9.63 -0.26 -4.37
CA ALA A 359 -9.79 -1.04 -3.15
C ALA A 359 -8.49 -1.80 -2.76
N LEU A 360 -7.83 -2.43 -3.74
CA LEU A 360 -6.53 -3.08 -3.53
C LEU A 360 -5.47 -2.08 -3.10
N LYS A 361 -5.34 -0.93 -3.78
CA LYS A 361 -4.38 0.12 -3.39
C LYS A 361 -4.64 0.61 -1.98
N ALA A 362 -5.90 0.86 -1.61
CA ALA A 362 -6.29 1.23 -0.25
C ALA A 362 -5.85 0.17 0.78
N SER A 363 -6.04 -1.12 0.47
CA SER A 363 -5.58 -2.21 1.35
C SER A 363 -4.05 -2.27 1.49
N VAL A 364 -3.31 -1.99 0.42
CA VAL A 364 -1.84 -1.97 0.43
C VAL A 364 -1.34 -0.78 1.24
N SER A 365 -1.94 0.41 1.10
CA SER A 365 -1.61 1.58 1.91
C SER A 365 -1.89 1.33 3.40
N ARG A 366 -2.99 0.65 3.75
CA ARG A 366 -3.25 0.22 5.14
C ARG A 366 -2.22 -0.77 5.67
N LEU A 367 -1.71 -1.68 4.83
CA LEU A 367 -0.61 -2.56 5.20
C LEU A 367 0.68 -1.76 5.50
N GLN A 368 1.01 -0.75 4.69
CA GLN A 368 2.16 0.11 4.97
C GLN A 368 1.96 0.94 6.25
N ALA A 369 0.76 1.47 6.48
CA ALA A 369 0.42 2.14 7.74
C ALA A 369 0.64 1.20 8.94
N SER A 370 0.14 -0.03 8.87
CA SER A 370 0.31 -1.02 9.94
C SER A 370 1.78 -1.38 10.19
N ARG A 371 2.63 -1.38 9.17
CA ARG A 371 4.08 -1.61 9.34
C ARG A 371 4.75 -0.43 10.05
N ALA A 372 4.39 0.80 9.68
CA ALA A 372 4.87 1.99 10.39
C ALA A 372 4.33 2.06 11.84
N ASP A 373 3.12 1.59 12.10
CA ASP A 373 2.61 1.44 13.46
C ASP A 373 3.40 0.42 14.29
N GLU A 374 3.89 -0.68 13.68
CA GLU A 374 4.79 -1.63 14.35
C GLU A 374 6.09 -0.93 14.80
N GLU A 375 6.65 -0.07 13.95
CA GLU A 375 7.85 0.74 14.28
C GLU A 375 7.57 1.74 15.40
N THR A 376 6.37 2.33 15.45
CA THR A 376 5.93 3.19 16.55
C THR A 376 5.88 2.41 17.87
N VAL A 377 5.36 1.17 17.85
CA VAL A 377 5.34 0.29 19.02
C VAL A 377 6.76 -0.10 19.45
N ARG A 378 7.63 -0.44 18.49
CA ARG A 378 9.04 -0.72 18.73
C ARG A 378 9.72 0.45 19.42
N LEU A 379 9.61 1.65 18.86
CA LEU A 379 10.17 2.87 19.43
C LEU A 379 9.67 3.13 20.86
N THR A 380 8.35 3.07 21.05
CA THR A 380 7.70 3.27 22.36
C THR A 380 8.23 2.27 23.39
N LEU A 381 8.38 0.99 23.02
CA LEU A 381 8.92 -0.04 23.90
C LEU A 381 10.37 0.25 24.28
N THR A 382 11.23 0.54 23.30
CA THR A 382 12.66 0.83 23.56
C THR A 382 12.85 2.08 24.42
N THR A 383 12.08 3.14 24.15
CA THR A 383 12.10 4.37 24.93
C THR A 383 11.61 4.13 26.35
N SER A 384 10.53 3.35 26.53
CA SER A 384 9.99 3.05 27.86
C SER A 384 11.00 2.27 28.72
N ILE A 385 11.68 1.28 28.14
CA ILE A 385 12.73 0.52 28.83
C ILE A 385 13.86 1.46 29.25
N ALA A 386 14.37 2.30 28.34
CA ALA A 386 15.45 3.23 28.65
C ALA A 386 15.09 4.23 29.75
N ARG A 387 13.87 4.80 29.73
CA ARG A 387 13.39 5.73 30.77
C ARG A 387 13.24 5.07 32.13
N ILE A 388 12.67 3.86 32.18
CA ILE A 388 12.52 3.11 33.44
C ILE A 388 13.89 2.62 33.96
N TYR A 389 14.82 2.29 33.07
CA TYR A 389 16.20 1.96 33.43
C TYR A 389 16.96 3.18 33.99
N ASN A 390 16.76 4.37 33.43
CA ASN A 390 17.25 5.63 33.99
C ASN A 390 16.59 5.94 35.35
N GLN A 391 15.30 5.61 35.53
CA GLN A 391 14.63 5.69 36.83
C GLN A 391 15.28 4.75 37.86
N LEU A 392 15.62 3.53 37.46
CA LEU A 392 16.35 2.60 38.34
C LEU A 392 17.70 3.19 38.74
N ALA A 393 18.43 3.80 37.80
CA ALA A 393 19.70 4.48 38.07
C ALA A 393 19.52 5.64 39.08
N ARG A 394 18.44 6.43 38.94
CA ARG A 394 18.08 7.50 39.89
C ARG A 394 17.88 6.95 41.29
N LEU A 395 17.12 5.88 41.44
CA LEU A 395 16.84 5.27 42.74
C LEU A 395 18.10 4.77 43.45
N TYR A 396 19.04 4.16 42.72
CA TYR A 396 20.32 3.76 43.30
C TYR A 396 21.17 4.96 43.76
N VAL A 397 21.19 6.06 43.01
CA VAL A 397 21.91 7.28 43.46
C VAL A 397 21.25 7.89 44.70
N LEU A 398 19.91 7.91 44.77
CA LEU A 398 19.21 8.36 45.98
C LEU A 398 19.44 7.42 47.16
N HIS A 399 19.55 6.11 46.93
CA HIS A 399 19.92 5.13 47.95
C HIS A 399 21.32 5.41 48.50
N ASP A 400 22.33 5.65 47.65
CA ASP A 400 23.68 6.01 48.12
C ASP A 400 23.68 7.30 48.95
N ILE A 401 22.88 8.30 48.56
CA ILE A 401 22.73 9.55 49.33
C ILE A 401 22.08 9.25 50.70
N ALA A 402 21.06 8.40 50.75
CA ALA A 402 20.40 8.00 52.00
C ALA A 402 21.34 7.21 52.92
N GLU A 403 22.22 6.37 52.37
CA GLU A 403 23.24 5.64 53.13
C GLU A 403 24.25 6.61 53.77
N GLN A 404 24.75 7.58 53.00
CA GLN A 404 25.64 8.63 53.51
C GLN A 404 24.97 9.47 54.60
N GLU A 405 23.69 9.77 54.44
CA GLU A 405 22.89 10.50 55.42
C GLU A 405 22.75 9.71 56.74
N ILE A 406 22.49 8.40 56.67
CA ILE A 406 22.43 7.53 57.85
C ILE A 406 23.77 7.53 58.59
N ALA A 407 24.89 7.41 57.86
CA ALA A 407 26.22 7.45 58.46
C ALA A 407 26.50 8.78 59.17
N ARG A 408 26.10 9.91 58.56
CA ARG A 408 26.25 11.25 59.13
C ARG A 408 25.36 11.48 60.35
N ARG A 409 24.08 11.10 60.29
CA ARG A 409 23.16 11.20 61.44
C ARG A 409 23.59 10.32 62.61
N ALA A 410 24.14 9.13 62.34
CA ALA A 410 24.73 8.27 63.36
C ALA A 410 26.00 8.89 63.98
N GLN A 411 26.75 9.70 63.23
CA GLN A 411 27.85 10.49 63.79
C GLN A 411 27.34 11.62 64.70
N ILE A 412 26.29 12.33 64.29
CA ILE A 412 25.67 13.39 65.10
C ILE A 412 25.16 12.80 66.42
N ASP A 413 24.42 11.69 66.40
CA ASP A 413 23.94 11.01 67.62
C ASP A 413 25.09 10.63 68.58
N ARG A 414 26.22 10.10 68.05
CA ARG A 414 27.41 9.79 68.86
C ARG A 414 28.03 11.04 69.49
N ILE A 415 28.11 12.15 68.75
CA ILE A 415 28.65 13.42 69.27
C ILE A 415 27.73 13.97 70.35
N THR A 416 26.42 13.97 70.12
CA THR A 416 25.42 14.41 71.11
C THR A 416 25.48 13.55 72.38
N ALA A 417 25.62 12.23 72.26
CA ALA A 417 25.77 11.34 73.41
C ALA A 417 27.05 11.66 74.22
N ALA A 418 28.18 11.93 73.56
CA ALA A 418 29.40 12.34 74.23
C ALA A 418 29.26 13.69 74.94
N ARG A 419 28.58 14.65 74.32
CA ARG A 419 28.34 15.99 74.89
C ARG A 419 27.43 15.94 76.13
N ILE A 420 26.41 15.08 76.13
CA ILE A 420 25.57 14.83 77.31
C ILE A 420 26.40 14.23 78.46
N ALA A 421 27.29 13.27 78.16
CA ALA A 421 28.18 12.70 79.17
C ALA A 421 29.12 13.74 79.81
N THR A 422 29.41 14.84 79.10
CA THR A 422 30.19 15.99 79.60
C THR A 422 29.31 17.15 80.11
N GLY A 423 27.99 17.00 80.17
CA GLY A 423 27.06 18.02 80.65
C GLY A 423 26.85 19.22 79.71
N LEU A 424 27.21 19.11 78.43
CA LEU A 424 27.16 20.19 77.44
C LEU A 424 25.85 20.24 76.63
N ASP A 425 25.07 19.16 76.60
CA ASP A 425 23.78 19.04 75.90
C ASP A 425 22.77 18.29 76.80
N THR A 426 21.50 18.22 76.37
CA THR A 426 20.41 17.57 77.13
C THR A 426 19.86 16.33 76.42
N GLN A 427 18.96 15.61 77.08
CA GLN A 427 18.27 14.46 76.49
C GLN A 427 17.39 14.85 75.27
N VAL A 428 16.97 16.12 75.15
CA VAL A 428 16.18 16.61 74.01
C VAL A 428 16.98 16.50 72.72
N GLU A 429 18.24 16.91 72.72
CA GLU A 429 19.12 16.79 71.56
C GLU A 429 19.34 15.32 71.18
N ARG A 430 19.44 14.42 72.16
CA ARG A 430 19.61 12.98 71.90
C ARG A 430 18.39 12.36 71.22
N GLU A 431 17.19 12.63 71.73
CA GLU A 431 15.97 12.08 71.13
C GLU A 431 15.71 12.69 69.74
N THR A 432 16.08 13.95 69.52
CA THR A 432 16.03 14.57 68.18
C THR A 432 16.98 13.87 67.20
N ALA A 433 18.23 13.60 67.59
CA ALA A 433 19.18 12.87 66.75
C ALA A 433 18.70 11.44 66.42
N ARG A 434 18.18 10.72 67.42
CA ARG A 434 17.62 9.37 67.26
C ARG A 434 16.42 9.35 66.31
N SER A 435 15.49 10.29 66.47
CA SER A 435 14.32 10.44 65.59
C SER A 435 14.73 10.69 64.14
N ASN A 436 15.70 11.58 63.92
CA ASN A 436 16.24 11.87 62.59
C ASN A 436 16.93 10.65 61.97
N LEU A 437 17.73 9.92 62.75
CA LEU A 437 18.38 8.69 62.27
C LEU A 437 17.35 7.61 61.89
N ALA A 438 16.32 7.41 62.71
CA ALA A 438 15.25 6.46 62.43
C ALA A 438 14.47 6.84 61.16
N SER A 439 14.19 8.14 60.97
CA SER A 439 13.53 8.65 59.76
C SER A 439 14.34 8.40 58.49
N SER A 440 15.68 8.59 58.52
CA SER A 440 16.54 8.29 57.37
C SER A 440 16.59 6.79 57.05
N ARG A 441 16.59 5.93 58.07
CA ARG A 441 16.51 4.47 57.87
C ARG A 441 15.20 4.06 57.20
N ALA A 442 14.08 4.63 57.63
CA ALA A 442 12.78 4.38 56.98
C ALA A 442 12.76 4.86 55.51
N ALA A 443 13.38 5.99 55.21
CA ALA A 443 13.52 6.49 53.83
C ALA A 443 14.35 5.54 52.95
N MET A 444 15.43 4.96 53.49
CA MET A 444 16.23 3.96 52.77
C MET A 444 15.42 2.69 52.45
N THR A 445 14.68 2.15 53.43
CA THR A 445 13.79 1.00 53.19
C THR A 445 12.72 1.29 52.13
N SER A 446 12.21 2.52 52.06
CA SER A 446 11.28 2.94 51.00
C SER A 446 11.96 2.93 49.62
N LEU A 447 13.22 3.37 49.52
CA LEU A 447 14.00 3.32 48.28
C LEU A 447 14.26 1.87 47.84
N ASP A 448 14.55 0.95 48.77
CA ASP A 448 14.71 -0.48 48.47
C ASP A 448 13.45 -1.07 47.81
N GLY A 449 12.27 -0.75 48.36
CA GLY A 449 10.99 -1.15 47.80
C GLY A 449 10.76 -0.58 46.39
N GLN A 450 11.12 0.68 46.16
CA GLN A 450 11.02 1.32 44.84
C GLN A 450 11.98 0.69 43.82
N ILE A 451 13.23 0.40 44.21
CA ILE A 451 14.20 -0.30 43.36
C ILE A 451 13.64 -1.64 42.92
N LEU A 452 13.08 -2.42 43.85
CA LEU A 452 12.49 -3.72 43.57
C LEU A 452 11.30 -3.60 42.60
N ALA A 453 10.38 -2.66 42.85
CA ALA A 453 9.22 -2.42 42.00
C ALA A 453 9.63 -2.00 40.57
N THR A 454 10.62 -1.11 40.43
CA THR A 454 11.14 -0.69 39.12
C THR A 454 11.79 -1.85 38.36
N ARG A 455 12.49 -2.76 39.05
CA ARG A 455 13.04 -3.98 38.42
C ARG A 455 11.94 -4.88 37.87
N TYR A 456 10.82 -5.03 38.58
CA TYR A 456 9.66 -5.76 38.08
C TYR A 456 8.99 -5.07 36.89
N GLN A 457 8.92 -3.74 36.88
CA GLN A 457 8.39 -2.98 35.73
C GLN A 457 9.23 -3.22 34.46
N ILE A 458 10.56 -3.23 34.57
CA ILE A 458 11.42 -3.54 33.43
C ILE A 458 11.14 -4.97 32.96
N ALA A 459 11.12 -5.96 33.86
CA ALA A 459 10.84 -7.35 33.51
C ALA A 459 9.50 -7.52 32.78
N ALA A 460 8.46 -6.80 33.22
CA ALA A 460 7.15 -6.80 32.55
C ALA A 460 7.23 -6.28 31.11
N LEU A 461 8.02 -5.22 30.84
CA LEU A 461 8.23 -4.72 29.47
C LEU A 461 9.00 -5.69 28.58
N LEU A 462 9.91 -6.48 29.17
CA LEU A 462 10.59 -7.58 28.45
C LEU A 462 9.61 -8.72 28.08
N GLY A 463 8.41 -8.76 28.67
CA GLY A 463 7.51 -9.89 28.60
C GLY A 463 7.89 -11.05 29.53
N ALA A 464 8.73 -10.78 30.54
CA ALA A 464 9.23 -11.77 31.48
C ALA A 464 8.55 -11.68 32.86
N GLY A 465 8.67 -12.75 33.65
CA GLY A 465 8.18 -12.76 35.04
C GLY A 465 9.03 -11.91 35.99
N PRO A 466 8.55 -11.64 37.22
CA PRO A 466 9.22 -10.76 38.18
C PRO A 466 10.64 -11.21 38.56
N ASP A 467 10.92 -12.51 38.57
CA ASP A 467 12.25 -13.05 38.89
C ASP A 467 13.33 -12.65 37.88
N ARG A 468 12.96 -12.41 36.61
CA ARG A 468 13.89 -11.83 35.62
C ARG A 468 14.31 -10.43 36.04
N GLY A 469 13.42 -9.67 36.68
CA GLY A 469 13.71 -8.37 37.27
C GLY A 469 14.75 -8.46 38.40
N LEU A 470 14.71 -9.53 39.20
CA LEU A 470 15.71 -9.80 40.25
C LEU A 470 17.11 -10.09 39.71
N GLN A 471 17.27 -10.31 38.41
CA GLN A 471 18.57 -10.47 37.74
C GLN A 471 19.12 -9.15 37.19
N ILE A 472 18.29 -8.09 37.11
CA ILE A 472 18.73 -6.77 36.63
C ILE A 472 19.60 -6.14 37.73
N VAL A 473 20.88 -5.90 37.43
CA VAL A 473 21.82 -5.32 38.39
C VAL A 473 21.77 -3.79 38.36
N ARG A 474 22.46 -3.15 39.31
CA ARG A 474 22.59 -1.69 39.40
C ARG A 474 23.06 -1.08 38.07
N PRO A 475 22.33 -0.08 37.51
CA PRO A 475 22.73 0.60 36.29
C PRO A 475 24.03 1.39 36.41
N ALA A 476 24.77 1.44 35.30
CA ALA A 476 26.02 2.18 35.14
C ALA A 476 25.94 3.13 33.93
N LEU A 477 24.90 3.97 33.89
CA LEU A 477 24.68 4.92 32.80
C LEU A 477 25.60 6.14 32.89
N GLY A 478 26.29 6.46 31.79
CA GLY A 478 27.04 7.70 31.58
C GLY A 478 26.13 8.92 31.38
N MET A 479 26.70 10.08 31.04
CA MET A 479 25.96 11.34 30.82
C MET A 479 25.32 11.45 29.43
N GLY A 480 25.65 10.56 28.49
CA GLY A 480 25.25 10.66 27.09
C GLY A 480 26.09 11.68 26.31
N ASP A 481 25.88 11.73 25.00
CA ASP A 481 26.58 12.64 24.09
C ASP A 481 26.06 14.09 24.18
N ASP A 482 26.80 15.02 23.58
CA ASP A 482 26.36 16.40 23.39
C ASP A 482 25.11 16.44 22.49
N VAL A 483 24.10 17.20 22.89
CA VAL A 483 22.81 17.24 22.20
C VAL A 483 22.81 18.37 21.17
N ARG A 484 22.79 18.02 19.89
CA ARG A 484 22.67 18.97 18.78
C ARG A 484 21.57 18.54 17.83
N LEU A 485 20.77 19.50 17.37
CA LEU A 485 19.69 19.22 16.43
C LEU A 485 20.21 19.00 14.99
N PRO A 486 19.70 17.99 14.27
CA PRO A 486 19.97 17.83 12.85
C PRO A 486 19.45 19.01 12.02
N ASP A 487 20.11 19.24 10.88
CA ASP A 487 19.63 20.24 9.92
C ASP A 487 18.38 19.74 9.17
N ASN A 488 17.57 20.66 8.65
CA ASN A 488 16.31 20.38 7.91
C ASN A 488 15.26 19.56 8.66
N LEU A 489 15.29 19.60 9.99
CA LEU A 489 14.45 18.80 10.88
C LEU A 489 12.96 18.75 10.50
N PRO A 490 12.24 19.86 10.22
CA PRO A 490 10.82 19.79 9.89
C PRO A 490 10.50 18.93 8.66
N ALA A 491 11.32 19.01 7.61
CA ALA A 491 11.08 18.27 6.38
C ALA A 491 11.40 16.78 6.55
N ASP A 492 12.51 16.48 7.22
CA ASP A 492 13.00 15.11 7.38
C ASP A 492 12.16 14.29 8.37
N LEU A 493 11.51 14.92 9.36
CA LEU A 493 10.63 14.26 10.33
C LEU A 493 9.54 13.42 9.66
N VAL A 494 9.00 13.86 8.51
CA VAL A 494 7.94 13.15 7.78
C VAL A 494 8.39 11.75 7.29
N SER A 495 9.69 11.52 7.17
CA SER A 495 10.27 10.24 6.73
C SER A 495 11.02 9.47 7.83
N ARG A 496 11.19 10.09 8.99
CA ARG A 496 11.99 9.55 10.11
C ARG A 496 11.18 9.25 11.36
N ARG A 497 9.96 9.77 11.46
CA ARG A 497 9.02 9.45 12.54
C ARG A 497 7.98 8.42 12.07
N PRO A 498 7.93 7.22 12.67
CA PRO A 498 7.05 6.16 12.22
C PRO A 498 5.55 6.50 12.36
N ASP A 499 5.16 7.28 13.37
CA ASP A 499 3.77 7.74 13.57
C ASP A 499 3.30 8.68 12.45
N ILE A 500 4.16 9.58 11.98
CA ILE A 500 3.86 10.47 10.85
C ILE A 500 3.76 9.67 9.54
N VAL A 501 4.66 8.70 9.35
CA VAL A 501 4.63 7.80 8.18
C VAL A 501 3.34 6.98 8.15
N ALA A 502 2.91 6.43 9.30
CA ALA A 502 1.64 5.71 9.41
C ALA A 502 0.44 6.61 9.08
N ALA A 503 0.42 7.84 9.60
CA ALA A 503 -0.63 8.81 9.29
C ALA A 503 -0.68 9.17 7.80
N ARG A 504 0.49 9.34 7.16
CA ARG A 504 0.59 9.60 5.71
C ARG A 504 0.02 8.42 4.89
N TRP A 505 0.40 7.19 5.21
CA TRP A 505 -0.13 6.00 4.53
C TRP A 505 -1.63 5.83 4.75
N SER A 506 -2.15 6.27 5.90
CA SER A 506 -3.59 6.31 6.17
C SER A 506 -4.31 7.31 5.27
N VAL A 507 -3.76 8.52 5.09
CA VAL A 507 -4.29 9.50 4.12
C VAL A 507 -4.35 8.91 2.71
N GLU A 508 -3.30 8.20 2.29
CA GLU A 508 -3.27 7.55 0.98
C GLU A 508 -4.33 6.44 0.85
N ALA A 509 -4.53 5.64 1.90
CA ALA A 509 -5.57 4.61 1.92
C ALA A 509 -6.97 5.21 1.73
N PHE A 510 -7.32 6.27 2.47
CA PHE A 510 -8.62 6.93 2.34
C PHE A 510 -8.77 7.68 1.01
N ALA A 511 -7.69 8.20 0.44
CA ALA A 511 -7.71 8.77 -0.91
C ALA A 511 -8.09 7.72 -1.97
N HIS A 512 -7.67 6.48 -1.78
CA HIS A 512 -8.06 5.35 -2.63
C HIS A 512 -9.51 4.90 -2.36
N ASP A 513 -9.98 4.90 -1.11
CA ASP A 513 -11.39 4.62 -0.78
C ASP A 513 -12.35 5.64 -1.43
N VAL A 514 -11.97 6.92 -1.50
CA VAL A 514 -12.75 7.96 -2.22
C VAL A 514 -12.84 7.62 -3.72
N LYS A 515 -11.76 7.13 -4.33
CA LYS A 515 -11.76 6.73 -5.74
C LYS A 515 -12.57 5.47 -5.98
N GLU A 516 -12.53 4.50 -5.06
CA GLU A 516 -13.40 3.32 -5.07
C GLU A 516 -14.87 3.72 -5.00
N ALA A 517 -15.26 4.58 -4.04
CA ALA A 517 -16.64 5.05 -3.90
C ALA A 517 -17.12 5.85 -5.13
N LYS A 518 -16.23 6.61 -5.78
CA LYS A 518 -16.57 7.26 -7.07
C LYS A 518 -16.83 6.25 -8.18
N ALA A 519 -16.15 5.11 -8.17
CA ALA A 519 -16.35 4.07 -9.17
C ALA A 519 -17.72 3.37 -9.03
N GLU A 520 -18.34 3.39 -7.85
CA GLU A 520 -19.69 2.82 -7.61
C GLU A 520 -20.82 3.54 -8.35
N PHE A 521 -20.59 4.78 -8.82
CA PHE A 521 -21.55 5.52 -9.64
C PHE A 521 -21.58 5.04 -11.11
N TYR A 522 -20.65 4.19 -11.51
CA TYR A 522 -20.54 3.66 -12.88
C TYR A 522 -21.09 2.23 -12.97
N PRO A 523 -21.44 1.74 -14.18
CA PRO A 523 -21.94 0.38 -14.34
C PRO A 523 -20.88 -0.67 -13.96
N ASP A 524 -21.26 -1.63 -13.13
CA ASP A 524 -20.49 -2.85 -12.86
C ASP A 524 -20.78 -3.88 -13.97
N ILE A 525 -19.75 -4.40 -14.62
CA ILE A 525 -19.86 -5.41 -15.68
C ILE A 525 -19.23 -6.72 -15.20
N ASN A 526 -20.05 -7.73 -14.92
CA ASN A 526 -19.60 -9.04 -14.48
C ASN A 526 -19.74 -10.07 -15.61
N LEU A 527 -18.64 -10.72 -15.98
CA LEU A 527 -18.65 -11.85 -16.90
C LEU A 527 -18.96 -13.12 -16.14
N SER A 528 -20.09 -13.76 -16.46
CA SER A 528 -20.48 -15.02 -15.86
C SER A 528 -20.46 -16.14 -16.90
N ALA A 529 -19.94 -17.30 -16.49
CA ALA A 529 -20.02 -18.54 -17.24
C ALA A 529 -20.36 -19.66 -16.27
N ALA A 530 -21.28 -20.55 -16.63
CA ALA A 530 -21.61 -21.72 -15.84
C ALA A 530 -21.82 -22.93 -16.73
N ILE A 531 -21.37 -24.09 -16.25
CA ILE A 531 -21.65 -25.39 -16.84
C ILE A 531 -22.14 -26.31 -15.72
N GLY A 532 -23.11 -27.17 -16.01
CA GLY A 532 -23.71 -27.97 -14.96
C GLY A 532 -24.53 -29.14 -15.48
N LEU A 533 -25.10 -29.84 -14.50
CA LEU A 533 -26.07 -30.91 -14.67
C LEU A 533 -27.32 -30.51 -13.88
N ASP A 534 -28.48 -30.64 -14.51
CA ASP A 534 -29.78 -30.35 -13.93
C ASP A 534 -30.77 -31.46 -14.32
N ALA A 535 -31.34 -32.14 -13.33
CA ALA A 535 -32.26 -33.26 -13.57
C ALA A 535 -33.22 -33.53 -12.40
N PHE A 536 -34.44 -33.96 -12.74
CA PHE A 536 -35.31 -34.65 -11.80
C PHE A 536 -34.84 -36.09 -11.58
N GLY A 537 -34.56 -36.43 -10.32
CA GLY A 537 -34.07 -37.73 -9.87
C GLY A 537 -32.59 -38.00 -10.21
N PHE A 538 -31.92 -38.80 -9.37
CA PHE A 538 -30.50 -39.13 -9.54
C PHE A 538 -30.22 -39.98 -10.78
N GLY A 539 -31.13 -40.86 -11.18
CA GLY A 539 -30.91 -41.81 -12.27
C GLY A 539 -30.67 -41.16 -13.64
N ARG A 540 -31.03 -39.89 -13.81
CA ARG A 540 -30.79 -39.13 -15.05
C ARG A 540 -29.68 -38.09 -14.92
N PHE A 541 -29.26 -37.76 -13.70
CA PHE A 541 -28.37 -36.64 -13.42
C PHE A 541 -27.02 -36.72 -14.13
N LEU A 542 -26.40 -37.91 -14.19
CA LEU A 542 -25.11 -38.14 -14.85
C LEU A 542 -25.23 -38.45 -16.36
N THR A 543 -26.33 -38.04 -17.01
CA THR A 543 -26.54 -38.25 -18.45
C THR A 543 -26.16 -37.01 -19.26
N ALA A 544 -25.83 -37.21 -20.54
CA ALA A 544 -25.54 -36.10 -21.44
C ALA A 544 -26.73 -35.15 -21.63
N ALA A 545 -27.96 -35.64 -21.44
CA ALA A 545 -29.19 -34.86 -21.57
C ALA A 545 -29.44 -33.89 -20.40
N SER A 546 -28.78 -34.11 -19.26
CA SER A 546 -28.91 -33.23 -18.08
C SER A 546 -27.99 -32.01 -18.15
N ARG A 547 -27.19 -31.86 -19.20
CA ARG A 547 -26.22 -30.76 -19.31
C ARG A 547 -26.90 -29.41 -19.45
N THR A 548 -26.47 -28.45 -18.64
CA THR A 548 -26.83 -27.05 -18.74
C THR A 548 -25.57 -26.20 -18.90
N ALA A 549 -25.68 -25.11 -19.65
CA ALA A 549 -24.60 -24.14 -19.81
C ALA A 549 -25.17 -22.74 -19.99
N SER A 550 -24.50 -21.76 -19.40
CA SER A 550 -24.81 -20.34 -19.59
C SER A 550 -23.51 -19.54 -19.71
N VAL A 551 -23.53 -18.51 -20.54
CA VAL A 551 -22.43 -17.54 -20.64
C VAL A 551 -23.04 -16.19 -20.98
N GLY A 552 -22.61 -15.15 -20.27
CA GLY A 552 -23.08 -13.81 -20.56
C GLY A 552 -22.56 -12.77 -19.58
N PRO A 553 -22.49 -11.49 -20.02
CA PRO A 553 -22.26 -10.39 -19.13
C PRO A 553 -23.55 -10.08 -18.33
N ALA A 554 -23.39 -9.80 -17.05
CA ALA A 554 -24.38 -9.13 -16.21
C ALA A 554 -23.91 -7.68 -16.03
N ILE A 555 -24.78 -6.72 -16.37
CA ILE A 555 -24.50 -5.29 -16.22
C ILE A 555 -25.42 -4.75 -15.14
N HIS A 556 -24.85 -4.18 -14.08
CA HIS A 556 -25.58 -3.50 -13.03
C HIS A 556 -25.26 -2.01 -13.06
N LEU A 557 -26.27 -1.16 -13.23
CA LEU A 557 -26.12 0.29 -13.22
C LEU A 557 -27.14 0.86 -12.21
N PRO A 558 -26.68 1.45 -11.09
CA PRO A 558 -27.56 2.18 -10.20
C PRO A 558 -28.16 3.39 -10.90
N ILE A 559 -29.49 3.42 -11.05
CA ILE A 559 -30.21 4.57 -11.63
C ILE A 559 -30.78 5.45 -10.51
N PHE A 560 -31.38 4.84 -9.50
CA PHE A 560 -31.94 5.54 -8.34
C PHE A 560 -31.73 4.69 -7.09
N ASP A 561 -31.07 5.27 -6.10
CA ASP A 561 -30.67 4.62 -4.84
C ASP A 561 -31.12 5.43 -3.60
N ALA A 562 -32.06 6.36 -3.79
CA ALA A 562 -32.50 7.33 -2.78
C ALA A 562 -31.36 8.16 -2.13
N GLY A 563 -30.21 8.31 -2.81
CA GLY A 563 -29.07 9.11 -2.34
C GLY A 563 -28.04 8.35 -1.52
N ALA A 564 -28.13 7.01 -1.43
CA ALA A 564 -27.21 6.18 -0.66
C ALA A 564 -25.74 6.33 -1.09
N LEU A 565 -25.42 6.25 -2.38
CA LEU A 565 -24.06 6.40 -2.93
C LEU A 565 -23.51 7.81 -2.70
N ARG A 566 -24.35 8.84 -2.80
CA ARG A 566 -23.95 10.22 -2.48
C ARG A 566 -23.62 10.37 -0.99
N ALA A 567 -24.39 9.76 -0.11
CA ALA A 567 -24.12 9.76 1.33
C ALA A 567 -22.83 8.98 1.67
N GLN A 568 -22.63 7.82 1.05
CA GLN A 568 -21.41 7.01 1.19
C GLN A 568 -20.16 7.76 0.72
N LEU A 569 -20.22 8.42 -0.45
CA LEU A 569 -19.10 9.22 -0.96
C LEU A 569 -18.79 10.41 -0.05
N LYS A 570 -19.81 11.10 0.49
CA LYS A 570 -19.61 12.15 1.51
C LYS A 570 -18.91 11.60 2.75
N GLY A 571 -19.30 10.41 3.21
CA GLY A 571 -18.63 9.70 4.30
C GLY A 571 -17.15 9.44 4.00
N ARG A 572 -16.82 8.93 2.80
CA ARG A 572 -15.42 8.71 2.38
C ARG A 572 -14.59 9.99 2.32
N TYR A 573 -15.19 11.10 1.90
CA TYR A 573 -14.51 12.39 1.96
C TYR A 573 -14.27 12.86 3.39
N ALA A 574 -15.25 12.68 4.29
CA ALA A 574 -15.06 12.99 5.71
C ALA A 574 -13.96 12.13 6.36
N ASP A 575 -13.88 10.83 6.03
CA ASP A 575 -12.80 9.95 6.49
C ASP A 575 -11.42 10.42 5.97
N PHE A 576 -11.35 10.83 4.70
CA PHE A 576 -10.13 11.41 4.11
C PHE A 576 -9.72 12.73 4.78
N ASP A 577 -10.65 13.66 4.97
CA ASP A 577 -10.40 14.94 5.62
C ASP A 577 -9.95 14.74 7.08
N TYR A 578 -10.54 13.78 7.80
CA TYR A 578 -10.11 13.36 9.13
C TYR A 578 -8.68 12.81 9.14
N ALA A 579 -8.33 11.95 8.18
CA ALA A 579 -6.98 11.42 8.06
C ALA A 579 -5.95 12.52 7.77
N VAL A 580 -6.29 13.50 6.92
CA VAL A 580 -5.43 14.67 6.64
C VAL A 580 -5.23 15.51 7.91
N ALA A 581 -6.29 15.78 8.67
CA ALA A 581 -6.20 16.50 9.93
C ALA A 581 -5.33 15.74 10.95
N THR A 582 -5.45 14.41 11.01
CA THR A 582 -4.64 13.55 11.87
C THR A 582 -3.15 13.62 11.50
N TYR A 583 -2.82 13.57 10.21
CA TYR A 583 -1.45 13.75 9.72
C TYR A 583 -0.89 15.14 10.07
N ASN A 584 -1.67 16.19 9.84
CA ASN A 584 -1.25 17.55 10.17
C ASN A 584 -1.01 17.72 11.68
N GLN A 585 -1.87 17.13 12.52
CA GLN A 585 -1.70 17.13 13.97
C GLN A 585 -0.45 16.35 14.40
N ALA A 586 -0.15 15.22 13.76
CA ALA A 586 1.06 14.44 14.06
C ALA A 586 2.34 15.26 13.81
N ILE A 587 2.40 16.05 12.72
CA ILE A 587 3.52 16.97 12.46
C ILE A 587 3.63 18.04 13.55
N VAL A 588 2.51 18.69 13.89
CA VAL A 588 2.51 19.76 14.91
C VAL A 588 2.98 19.21 16.26
N THR A 589 2.43 18.07 16.69
CA THR A 589 2.84 17.39 17.91
C THR A 589 4.33 17.05 17.88
N ALA A 590 4.83 16.50 16.77
CA ALA A 590 6.24 16.14 16.64
C ALA A 590 7.19 17.33 16.75
N LEU A 591 6.86 18.45 16.07
CA LEU A 591 7.65 19.67 16.14
C LEU A 591 7.64 20.25 17.56
N SER A 592 6.48 20.25 18.23
CA SER A 592 6.36 20.70 19.61
C SER A 592 7.17 19.82 20.58
N GLU A 593 7.10 18.49 20.45
CA GLU A 593 7.86 17.56 21.29
C GLU A 593 9.37 17.79 21.17
N VAL A 594 9.90 17.90 19.95
CA VAL A 594 11.32 18.17 19.73
C VAL A 594 11.72 19.51 20.35
N ALA A 595 10.93 20.56 20.12
CA ALA A 595 11.20 21.90 20.65
C ALA A 595 11.16 21.93 22.19
N THR A 596 10.21 21.23 22.80
CA THR A 596 10.12 21.11 24.26
C THR A 596 11.30 20.33 24.82
N HIS A 597 11.65 19.18 24.25
CA HIS A 597 12.73 18.36 24.80
C HIS A 597 14.10 19.02 24.69
N ILE A 598 14.40 19.72 23.58
CA ILE A 598 15.66 20.46 23.48
C ILE A 598 15.71 21.65 24.45
N ALA A 599 14.59 22.35 24.64
CA ALA A 599 14.50 23.43 25.62
C ALA A 599 14.68 22.90 27.06
N ASP A 600 14.09 21.75 27.38
CA ASP A 600 14.24 21.09 28.68
C ASP A 600 15.68 20.67 28.95
N VAL A 601 16.38 20.11 27.95
CA VAL A 601 17.82 19.77 28.06
C VAL A 601 18.63 21.01 28.40
N ARG A 602 18.48 22.08 27.61
CA ARG A 602 19.23 23.34 27.82
C ARG A 602 18.92 24.00 29.16
N SER A 603 17.64 23.99 29.57
CA SER A 603 17.23 24.51 30.88
C SER A 603 17.83 23.68 32.03
N THR A 604 17.84 22.35 31.90
CA THR A 604 18.44 21.46 32.89
C THR A 604 19.95 21.67 32.99
N ASP A 605 20.62 21.91 31.86
CA ASP A 605 22.07 22.18 31.81
C ASP A 605 22.41 23.47 32.55
N ALA A 606 21.63 24.54 32.35
CA ALA A 606 21.80 25.78 33.10
C ALA A 606 21.55 25.59 34.61
N GLN A 607 20.46 24.91 34.98
CA GLN A 607 20.13 24.63 36.39
C GLN A 607 21.20 23.79 37.09
N LEU A 608 21.82 22.85 36.37
CA LEU A 608 22.82 21.95 36.94
C LEU A 608 24.07 22.69 37.41
N VAL A 609 24.47 23.78 36.73
CA VAL A 609 25.61 24.63 37.12
C VAL A 609 25.35 25.30 38.48
N ASP A 610 24.20 25.95 38.64
CA ASP A 610 23.83 26.62 39.88
C ASP A 610 23.58 25.64 41.02
N ALA A 611 22.92 24.51 40.74
CA ALA A 611 22.66 23.47 41.72
C ALA A 611 23.96 22.83 42.25
N GLN A 612 24.97 22.64 41.40
CA GLN A 612 26.28 22.14 41.83
C GLN A 612 27.01 23.13 42.72
N THR A 613 26.94 24.43 42.41
CA THR A 613 27.49 25.50 43.26
C THR A 613 26.82 25.50 44.64
N ALA A 614 25.48 25.42 44.68
CA ALA A 614 24.72 25.33 45.91
C ALA A 614 25.05 24.06 46.72
N GLN A 615 25.22 22.91 46.05
CA GLN A 615 25.62 21.65 46.67
C GLN A 615 26.98 21.77 47.37
N GLN A 616 27.98 22.33 46.69
CA GLN A 616 29.31 22.52 47.25
C GLN A 616 29.28 23.43 48.50
N ALA A 617 28.56 24.54 48.42
CA ALA A 617 28.41 25.47 49.55
C ALA A 617 27.68 24.82 50.74
N ALA A 618 26.58 24.09 50.49
CA ALA A 618 25.80 23.43 51.53
C ALA A 618 26.60 22.32 52.23
N LEU A 619 27.34 21.50 51.47
CA LEU A 619 28.24 20.49 52.03
C LEU A 619 29.32 21.12 52.91
N LYS A 620 29.93 22.23 52.47
CA LYS A 620 30.94 22.92 53.26
C LYS A 620 30.36 23.52 54.54
N ALA A 621 29.17 24.10 54.46
CA ALA A 621 28.47 24.64 55.62
C ALA A 621 28.15 23.55 56.66
N ALA A 622 27.69 22.38 56.22
CA ALA A 622 27.43 21.23 57.10
C ALA A 622 28.71 20.74 57.79
N GLU A 623 29.83 20.66 57.06
CA GLU A 623 31.14 20.30 57.62
C GLU A 623 31.59 21.28 58.71
N LEU A 624 31.50 22.59 58.43
CA LEU A 624 31.88 23.65 59.37
C LEU A 624 30.98 23.70 60.60
N ALA A 625 29.66 23.54 60.42
CA ALA A 625 28.71 23.49 61.52
C ALA A 625 28.99 22.30 62.44
N LEU A 626 29.28 21.12 61.87
CA LEU A 626 29.64 19.94 62.65
C LEU A 626 30.94 20.14 63.44
N ALA A 627 31.94 20.80 62.87
CA ALA A 627 33.18 21.13 63.55
C ALA A 627 32.95 22.09 64.74
N GLN A 628 32.15 23.15 64.53
CA GLN A 628 31.78 24.10 65.59
C GLN A 628 30.99 23.41 66.72
N TYR A 629 30.10 22.46 66.38
CA TYR A 629 29.31 21.73 67.37
C TYR A 629 30.16 20.79 68.21
N LYS A 630 31.15 20.11 67.61
CA LYS A 630 32.15 19.34 68.35
C LYS A 630 32.93 20.22 69.33
N ALA A 631 33.23 21.47 68.96
CA ALA A 631 33.93 22.43 69.80
C ALA A 631 33.04 23.18 70.81
N GLY A 632 31.72 22.96 70.80
CA GLY A 632 30.77 23.66 71.67
C GLY A 632 30.52 25.14 71.31
N LEU A 633 30.87 25.54 70.10
CA LEU A 633 30.70 26.91 69.59
C LEU A 633 29.32 27.15 68.93
N THR A 634 28.55 26.09 68.71
CA THR A 634 27.19 26.16 68.16
C THR A 634 26.30 25.07 68.76
N ASN A 635 25.00 25.11 68.48
CA ASN A 635 24.02 24.15 68.97
C ASN A 635 23.68 23.07 67.90
N GLN A 636 22.99 22.01 68.33
CA GLN A 636 22.62 20.90 67.44
C GLN A 636 21.69 21.35 66.29
N LEU A 637 20.78 22.29 66.55
CA LEU A 637 19.83 22.78 65.55
C LEU A 637 20.54 23.42 64.35
N THR A 638 21.63 24.18 64.58
CA THR A 638 22.44 24.75 63.50
C THR A 638 23.07 23.67 62.62
N VAL A 639 23.55 22.57 63.22
CA VAL A 639 24.10 21.43 62.47
C VAL A 639 23.02 20.73 61.66
N LEU A 640 21.89 20.42 62.29
CA LEU A 640 20.77 19.73 61.63
C LEU A 640 20.20 20.56 60.46
N ASN A 641 20.10 21.88 60.61
CA ASN A 641 19.68 22.76 59.53
C ASN A 641 20.67 22.76 58.36
N ALA A 642 21.98 22.83 58.64
CA ALA A 642 23.01 22.76 57.60
C ALA A 642 23.01 21.38 56.90
N ASP A 643 22.76 20.31 57.65
CA ASP A 643 22.70 18.94 57.14
C ASP A 643 21.48 18.71 56.22
N VAL A 644 20.30 19.17 56.63
CA VAL A 644 19.07 19.15 55.81
C VAL A 644 19.28 19.90 54.50
N ASN A 645 19.94 21.07 54.54
CA ASN A 645 20.25 21.84 53.34
C ASN A 645 21.22 21.08 52.41
N ALA A 646 22.24 20.43 52.97
CA ALA A 646 23.19 19.63 52.19
C ALA A 646 22.52 18.39 51.57
N LEU A 647 21.65 17.69 52.31
CA LEU A 647 20.87 16.56 51.80
C LEU A 647 19.97 16.99 50.63
N SER A 648 19.22 18.08 50.80
CA SER A 648 18.36 18.65 49.75
C SER A 648 19.14 19.03 48.49
N ALA A 649 20.31 19.67 48.64
CA ALA A 649 21.15 20.04 47.51
C ALA A 649 21.74 18.81 46.79
N ASN A 650 22.18 17.78 47.53
CA ASN A 650 22.63 16.50 46.95
C ASN A 650 21.55 15.83 46.12
N GLN A 651 20.33 15.73 46.66
CA GLN A 651 19.18 15.15 45.95
C GLN A 651 18.81 15.97 44.72
N SER A 652 18.88 17.30 44.80
CA SER A 652 18.59 18.20 43.68
C SER A 652 19.54 17.99 42.52
N VAL A 653 20.85 17.94 42.77
CA VAL A 653 21.87 17.65 41.73
C VAL A 653 21.69 16.26 41.14
N ALA A 654 21.44 15.24 41.98
CA ALA A 654 21.16 13.89 41.52
C ALA A 654 19.94 13.84 40.59
N ASN A 655 18.82 14.47 40.99
CA ASN A 655 17.61 14.52 40.20
C ASN A 655 17.80 15.26 38.88
N LEU A 656 18.51 16.39 38.86
CA LEU A 656 18.80 17.14 37.64
C LEU A 656 19.62 16.32 36.63
N ARG A 657 20.65 15.58 37.08
CA ARG A 657 21.44 14.68 36.22
C ARG A 657 20.59 13.56 35.61
N MET A 658 19.62 13.04 36.37
CA MET A 658 18.71 11.99 35.89
C MET A 658 17.66 12.55 34.94
N ASN A 659 17.13 13.74 35.24
CA ASN A 659 16.18 14.44 34.40
C ASN A 659 16.82 14.78 33.05
N ARG A 660 18.06 15.30 33.03
CA ARG A 660 18.81 15.59 31.80
C ARG A 660 18.83 14.39 30.85
N ARG A 661 19.18 13.20 31.37
CA ARG A 661 19.16 11.95 30.59
C ARG A 661 17.77 11.55 30.14
N ASP A 662 16.76 11.68 30.99
CA ASP A 662 15.37 11.41 30.60
C ASP A 662 14.95 12.29 29.42
N ARG A 663 15.39 13.55 29.37
CA ARG A 663 15.15 14.47 28.24
C ARG A 663 15.93 14.09 27.00
N GLN A 664 17.16 13.60 27.13
CA GLN A 664 17.93 13.06 25.99
C GLN A 664 17.23 11.82 25.39
N ILE A 665 16.77 10.90 26.24
CA ILE A 665 16.00 9.72 25.83
C ILE A 665 14.71 10.17 25.12
N ALA A 666 13.98 11.12 25.69
CA ALA A 666 12.74 11.64 25.10
C ALA A 666 13.00 12.33 23.75
N LEU A 667 14.09 13.09 23.62
CA LEU A 667 14.48 13.74 22.37
C LEU A 667 14.84 12.71 21.29
N ALA A 668 15.63 11.68 21.63
CA ALA A 668 15.96 10.61 20.69
C ALA A 668 14.68 9.92 20.16
N SER A 669 13.70 9.70 21.04
CA SER A 669 12.39 9.18 20.66
C SER A 669 11.59 10.16 19.78
N ALA A 670 11.56 11.44 20.12
CA ALA A 670 10.84 12.47 19.36
C ALA A 670 11.42 12.68 17.95
N LEU A 671 12.71 12.38 17.76
CA LEU A 671 13.40 12.37 16.46
C LEU A 671 13.21 11.05 15.68
N GLY A 672 12.46 10.09 16.22
CA GLY A 672 12.12 8.83 15.57
C GLY A 672 13.02 7.64 15.91
N GLY A 673 13.95 7.78 16.87
CA GLY A 673 14.78 6.68 17.38
C GLY A 673 15.58 5.90 16.34
N GLY A 674 15.97 6.56 15.25
CA GLY A 674 16.75 5.97 14.16
C GLY A 674 15.94 5.26 13.09
N PHE A 675 14.61 5.35 13.12
CA PHE A 675 13.76 4.88 12.03
C PHE A 675 14.02 5.69 10.74
N VAL A 676 13.99 4.97 9.61
CA VAL A 676 14.06 5.55 8.27
C VAL A 676 13.06 4.81 7.39
N ASP A 677 12.15 5.53 6.76
CA ASP A 677 11.21 4.95 5.80
C ASP A 677 11.94 4.57 4.49
N THR A 678 12.21 3.28 4.31
CA THR A 678 12.85 2.75 3.10
C THR A 678 11.89 2.62 1.92
N SER A 679 10.57 2.74 2.12
CA SER A 679 9.58 2.60 1.04
C SER A 679 9.68 3.72 -0.01
N ILE A 680 10.19 4.89 0.38
CA ILE A 680 10.51 6.01 -0.52
C ILE A 680 11.74 5.71 -1.38
N ALA A 681 12.71 4.97 -0.85
CA ALA A 681 13.91 4.58 -1.59
C ALA A 681 13.59 3.56 -2.70
N ASP A 682 12.68 2.61 -2.42
CA ASP A 682 12.25 1.59 -3.38
C ASP A 682 11.39 2.17 -4.51
N SER A 683 10.56 3.17 -4.21
CA SER A 683 9.77 3.88 -5.23
C SER A 683 10.64 4.78 -6.13
N GLY A 684 11.75 5.32 -5.61
CA GLY A 684 12.77 6.01 -6.41
C GLY A 684 13.61 5.08 -7.29
N ALA A 685 13.88 3.85 -6.85
CA ALA A 685 14.57 2.83 -7.66
C ALA A 685 13.69 2.31 -8.81
N ALA A 686 12.38 2.14 -8.57
CA ALA A 686 11.41 1.80 -9.62
C ALA A 686 11.25 2.92 -10.66
N ALA A 687 11.25 4.19 -10.23
CA ALA A 687 11.19 5.34 -11.14
C ALA A 687 12.50 5.55 -11.94
N ARG A 688 13.67 5.21 -11.37
CA ARG A 688 14.96 5.26 -12.10
C ARG A 688 15.14 4.12 -13.10
N ALA A 689 14.45 2.99 -12.92
CA ALA A 689 14.44 1.91 -13.89
C ALA A 689 13.62 2.23 -15.16
N GLU A 690 12.79 3.28 -15.13
CA GLU A 690 11.96 3.73 -16.28
C GLU A 690 12.54 4.93 -17.06
N MET A 691 13.71 5.45 -16.68
CA MET A 691 14.41 6.45 -17.48
C MET A 691 15.45 5.78 -18.40
N PRO A 692 15.39 5.93 -19.74
CA PRO A 692 16.46 5.46 -20.60
C PRO A 692 17.72 6.28 -20.31
N ALA A 693 18.80 5.59 -19.96
CA ALA A 693 20.11 6.19 -19.77
C ALA A 693 20.50 7.02 -20.99
N SER A 694 20.78 8.31 -20.78
CA SER A 694 21.37 9.16 -21.80
C SER A 694 22.77 8.64 -22.14
N SER A 695 22.91 7.96 -23.27
CA SER A 695 24.21 7.62 -23.84
C SER A 695 24.85 8.90 -24.38
N GLY A 696 25.69 9.54 -23.57
CA GLY A 696 26.64 10.53 -24.07
C GLY A 696 27.69 9.84 -24.96
N PRO A 697 28.14 10.47 -26.06
CA PRO A 697 29.13 9.86 -26.93
C PRO A 697 30.49 9.85 -26.24
N ALA A 698 31.02 8.66 -25.98
CA ALA A 698 32.41 8.48 -25.62
C ALA A 698 33.27 8.76 -26.85
N VAL A 699 33.95 9.91 -26.85
CA VAL A 699 35.04 10.22 -27.79
C VAL A 699 36.20 9.30 -27.45
N ALA A 700 36.47 8.33 -28.32
CA ALA A 700 37.72 7.58 -28.33
C ALA A 700 38.64 8.20 -29.39
N ALA A 701 39.81 8.64 -28.93
CA ALA A 701 40.85 9.23 -29.73
C ALA A 701 41.37 8.29 -30.84
N ARG A 702 41.52 8.84 -32.04
CA ARG A 702 42.78 8.85 -32.78
C ARG A 702 42.96 10.22 -33.43
#